data_AF-A0AAV7ZWD3-F1
#
_entry.id   AF-A0AAV7ZWD3-F1
#
_cell.length_a   1.000
_cell.length_b   1.000
_cell.length_c   1.000
_cell.angle_alpha   90.00
_cell.angle_beta   90.00
_cell.angle_gamma   90.00
#
_symmetry.space_group_name_H-M   'P 1'
#
loop_
_entity.id
_entity.type
_entity.pdbx_description
1 polymer ?
#
loop_
_entity_poly.entity_id
_entity_poly.type
_entity_poly.pdbx_seq_one_letter_code
_entity_poly.pdbx_strand_id
1 'polypeptide(L)'
;MMIGTKLVQSINWGDFDTIKKHIKESNVNSKTEEGLTALMRVCSLATTSVESVRYLLKIGADPNLAQTSHPHSTALHHLCKNSCDLETIKTLLAAGANPNLKESETHCLPLHFLCSNQKVKIEKIQLFLKTKDIDINCETHLKSTPLHLLCNNQFSDIYCIQLLLNFGADPKLIDSHKQQTAFHIFCQNHPKLKKAIFQNFITSGTLLNHRDANGMTPLFILTNSTIKKKGLITFLLEKGANPSLSDNKGVTPLINANNKNNQIAIREIKEFVSKKSKKNKSKFSRSRSIPIKPTKYTIELINNSGNNNNNKNQNKNISSNDSISSSSSSSSEKNDKDEVKPKHTPKKNKSKEKKRKKSKSQLQSPVRSTKIKLEKNYTTDPIRRKKLFKSGSSKILRTILEFDQNEMFNQSPILQKNATNSTRFHEIPRDHLTIIQKIGEGSSKKVYKGKWLGNVVAISKLKQSNKFDTEQINSFMQEFLVLCSLRNPNILTFYGACTETQPLLFVTEYCNGGDLYTKLQKNIKISKKKKIQIALQISRGVHYLHSNNLVHRDLKSPNILLDHQSNIKIIDFGLAKTINSSRNVQNNTIVGTPRWMAPELLRGEQNYTNKIDIYSLGIILWEISKREIPFKEINPFQFSIIVGIKKQRPEIQENDLFYELITMCWDHDPENRPNIQSIINHLENLL
;
A
#
# COMPACT_ATOMS: atom_id res chain seq x y z
N MET A 1 -47.10 -4.09 -30.44
CA MET A 1 -46.55 -2.73 -30.29
C MET A 1 -47.00 -2.07 -28.99
N MET A 2 -48.28 -1.63 -28.86
CA MET A 2 -48.80 -0.95 -27.64
C MET A 2 -48.43 -1.58 -26.29
N ILE A 3 -48.36 -2.92 -26.23
CA ILE A 3 -48.07 -3.68 -25.00
C ILE A 3 -46.67 -3.36 -24.43
N GLY A 4 -45.62 -3.33 -25.28
CA GLY A 4 -44.26 -2.99 -24.85
C GLY A 4 -44.15 -1.55 -24.36
N THR A 5 -44.88 -0.63 -25.02
CA THR A 5 -44.96 0.78 -24.65
C THR A 5 -45.61 0.97 -23.27
N LYS A 6 -46.73 0.28 -22.97
CA LYS A 6 -47.37 0.33 -21.64
C LYS A 6 -46.44 -0.18 -20.53
N LEU A 7 -45.75 -1.30 -20.75
CA LEU A 7 -44.81 -1.85 -19.77
C LEU A 7 -43.64 -0.89 -19.52
N VAL A 8 -43.06 -0.29 -20.55
CA VAL A 8 -41.99 0.72 -20.43
C VAL A 8 -42.47 2.03 -19.80
N GLN A 9 -43.71 2.46 -20.04
CA GLN A 9 -44.31 3.61 -19.35
C GLN A 9 -44.45 3.35 -17.84
N SER A 10 -44.88 2.14 -17.42
CA SER A 10 -44.98 1.79 -16.00
C SER A 10 -43.62 1.87 -15.27
N ILE A 11 -42.53 1.52 -15.96
CA ILE A 11 -41.17 1.61 -15.43
C ILE A 11 -40.75 3.08 -15.18
N ASN A 12 -41.23 4.03 -15.99
CA ASN A 12 -40.93 5.45 -15.81
C ASN A 12 -41.68 6.08 -14.62
N TRP A 13 -42.83 5.53 -14.24
CA TRP A 13 -43.60 5.98 -13.07
C TRP A 13 -43.16 5.33 -11.75
N GLY A 14 -42.19 4.40 -11.80
CA GLY A 14 -41.40 3.98 -10.63
C GLY A 14 -42.04 2.97 -9.69
N ASP A 15 -43.26 2.49 -9.96
CA ASP A 15 -43.93 1.52 -9.10
C ASP A 15 -43.68 0.05 -9.52
N PHE A 16 -43.01 -0.69 -8.64
CA PHE A 16 -42.71 -2.12 -8.78
C PHE A 16 -43.97 -3.00 -8.83
N ASP A 17 -45.06 -2.61 -8.18
CA ASP A 17 -46.31 -3.38 -8.20
C ASP A 17 -47.11 -3.14 -9.49
N THR A 18 -47.09 -1.92 -10.04
CA THR A 18 -47.59 -1.64 -11.40
C THR A 18 -46.81 -2.41 -12.48
N ILE A 19 -45.49 -2.58 -12.32
CA ILE A 19 -44.67 -3.43 -13.21
C ILE A 19 -45.15 -4.88 -13.17
N LYS A 20 -45.34 -5.46 -11.96
CA LYS A 20 -45.87 -6.85 -11.81
C LYS A 20 -47.24 -7.02 -12.45
N LYS A 21 -48.12 -6.01 -12.36
CA LYS A 21 -49.48 -6.06 -12.91
C LYS A 21 -49.47 -6.15 -14.43
N HIS A 22 -48.75 -5.25 -15.12
CA HIS A 22 -48.72 -5.20 -16.58
C HIS A 22 -47.93 -6.36 -17.24
N ILE A 23 -47.03 -6.99 -16.49
CA ILE A 23 -46.27 -8.16 -16.97
C ILE A 23 -47.13 -9.41 -17.17
N LYS A 24 -48.19 -9.62 -16.38
CA LYS A 24 -49.04 -10.82 -16.50
C LYS A 24 -49.76 -10.94 -17.84
N GLU A 25 -49.89 -9.83 -18.56
CA GLU A 25 -50.62 -9.72 -19.84
C GLU A 25 -49.66 -9.53 -21.03
N SER A 26 -48.34 -9.66 -20.83
CA SER A 26 -47.34 -9.24 -21.84
C SER A 26 -46.11 -10.14 -21.95
N ASN A 27 -45.55 -10.23 -23.16
CA ASN A 27 -44.23 -10.82 -23.38
C ASN A 27 -43.16 -9.87 -22.83
N VAL A 28 -42.42 -10.31 -21.82
CA VAL A 28 -41.36 -9.55 -21.13
C VAL A 28 -40.25 -9.05 -22.07
N ASN A 29 -40.00 -9.77 -23.17
CA ASN A 29 -39.00 -9.44 -24.18
C ASN A 29 -39.56 -8.57 -25.33
N SER A 30 -40.82 -8.11 -25.23
CA SER A 30 -41.38 -7.15 -26.17
C SER A 30 -40.60 -5.82 -26.16
N LYS A 31 -40.45 -5.24 -27.35
CA LYS A 31 -39.72 -3.98 -27.57
C LYS A 31 -40.69 -2.83 -27.81
N THR A 32 -40.31 -1.63 -27.38
CA THR A 32 -41.02 -0.39 -27.70
C THR A 32 -40.79 0.04 -29.15
N GLU A 33 -41.42 1.14 -29.58
CA GLU A 33 -41.09 1.84 -30.82
C GLU A 33 -39.62 2.34 -30.82
N GLU A 34 -39.12 2.78 -29.65
CA GLU A 34 -37.68 3.05 -29.41
C GLU A 34 -36.81 1.78 -29.41
N GLY A 35 -37.39 0.60 -29.63
CA GLY A 35 -36.69 -0.69 -29.70
C GLY A 35 -36.20 -1.26 -28.37
N LEU A 36 -36.57 -0.65 -27.24
CA LEU A 36 -36.10 -1.04 -25.90
C LEU A 36 -36.98 -2.13 -25.28
N THR A 37 -36.37 -3.11 -24.63
CA THR A 37 -37.09 -4.04 -23.74
C THR A 37 -37.30 -3.41 -22.35
N ALA A 38 -38.22 -3.99 -21.56
CA ALA A 38 -38.41 -3.61 -20.17
C ALA A 38 -37.10 -3.63 -19.35
N LEU A 39 -36.27 -4.65 -19.57
CA LEU A 39 -34.98 -4.81 -18.90
C LEU A 39 -33.98 -3.71 -19.29
N MET A 40 -33.89 -3.35 -20.58
CA MET A 40 -33.07 -2.22 -21.03
C MET A 40 -33.53 -0.91 -20.39
N ARG A 41 -34.84 -0.65 -20.32
CA ARG A 41 -35.36 0.59 -19.75
C ARG A 41 -35.02 0.71 -18.27
N VAL A 42 -35.23 -0.34 -17.47
CA VAL A 42 -34.83 -0.37 -16.05
C VAL A 42 -33.33 -0.10 -15.87
N CYS A 43 -32.49 -0.67 -16.74
CA CYS A 43 -31.04 -0.42 -16.74
C CYS A 43 -30.63 0.97 -17.24
N SER A 44 -31.48 1.67 -18.00
CA SER A 44 -31.21 3.03 -18.50
C SER A 44 -31.51 4.15 -17.49
N LEU A 45 -32.26 3.85 -16.41
CA LEU A 45 -32.59 4.82 -15.37
C LEU A 45 -31.35 5.25 -14.57
N ALA A 46 -31.37 6.49 -14.05
CA ALA A 46 -30.29 7.03 -13.20
C ALA A 46 -30.12 6.25 -11.88
N THR A 47 -31.22 5.69 -11.37
CA THR A 47 -31.30 4.79 -10.22
C THR A 47 -32.00 3.50 -10.66
N THR A 48 -31.26 2.40 -10.75
CA THR A 48 -31.79 1.10 -11.16
C THR A 48 -32.23 0.30 -9.95
N SER A 49 -33.50 -0.14 -9.90
CA SER A 49 -33.96 -1.09 -8.88
C SER A 49 -33.44 -2.50 -9.21
N VAL A 50 -32.68 -3.07 -8.27
CA VAL A 50 -32.17 -4.44 -8.35
C VAL A 50 -33.33 -5.44 -8.30
N GLU A 51 -34.38 -5.13 -7.55
CA GLU A 51 -35.60 -5.93 -7.41
C GLU A 51 -36.33 -6.07 -8.75
N SER A 52 -36.52 -4.94 -9.47
CA SER A 52 -37.08 -4.92 -10.82
C SER A 52 -36.25 -5.75 -11.80
N VAL A 53 -34.92 -5.62 -11.77
CA VAL A 53 -34.02 -6.42 -12.64
C VAL A 53 -34.11 -7.91 -12.30
N ARG A 54 -34.03 -8.29 -11.02
CA ARG A 54 -34.16 -9.69 -10.57
C ARG A 54 -35.52 -10.29 -10.93
N TYR A 55 -36.61 -9.51 -10.81
CA TYR A 55 -37.94 -9.95 -11.17
C TYR A 55 -38.07 -10.19 -12.68
N LEU A 56 -37.63 -9.23 -13.50
CA LEU A 56 -37.64 -9.35 -14.97
C LEU A 56 -36.83 -10.56 -15.45
N LEU A 57 -35.64 -10.79 -14.90
CA LEU A 57 -34.83 -11.96 -15.24
C LEU A 57 -35.52 -13.27 -14.81
N LYS A 58 -36.12 -13.32 -13.60
CA LYS A 58 -36.83 -14.50 -13.08
C LYS A 58 -38.01 -14.94 -13.97
N ILE A 59 -38.67 -14.01 -14.66
CA ILE A 59 -39.78 -14.30 -15.58
C ILE A 59 -39.33 -14.50 -17.04
N GLY A 60 -38.02 -14.57 -17.31
CA GLY A 60 -37.47 -14.89 -18.64
C GLY A 60 -37.10 -13.68 -19.51
N ALA A 61 -36.82 -12.51 -18.93
CA ALA A 61 -36.20 -11.43 -19.69
C ALA A 61 -34.78 -11.83 -20.14
N ASP A 62 -34.49 -11.73 -21.43
CA ASP A 62 -33.17 -12.03 -21.99
C ASP A 62 -32.25 -10.79 -21.87
N PRO A 63 -31.14 -10.87 -21.10
CA PRO A 63 -30.22 -9.76 -20.93
C PRO A 63 -29.36 -9.46 -22.17
N ASN A 64 -29.33 -10.37 -23.15
CA ASN A 64 -28.48 -10.29 -24.35
C ASN A 64 -29.21 -9.71 -25.57
N LEU A 65 -30.53 -9.53 -25.50
CA LEU A 65 -31.25 -8.80 -26.54
C LEU A 65 -30.62 -7.41 -26.76
N ALA A 66 -30.46 -7.06 -28.03
CA ALA A 66 -30.07 -5.72 -28.47
C ALA A 66 -31.31 -4.88 -28.81
N GLN A 67 -31.22 -3.57 -28.59
CA GLN A 67 -32.21 -2.58 -29.03
C GLN A 67 -32.45 -2.70 -30.56
N THR A 68 -33.68 -2.58 -31.07
CA THR A 68 -33.90 -2.69 -32.54
C THR A 68 -33.54 -1.44 -33.33
N SER A 69 -33.56 -0.26 -32.71
CA SER A 69 -32.96 0.95 -33.27
C SER A 69 -31.48 1.03 -32.91
N HIS A 70 -30.72 1.81 -33.69
CA HIS A 70 -29.35 2.15 -33.32
C HIS A 70 -29.35 2.88 -31.96
N PRO A 71 -28.38 2.59 -31.07
CA PRO A 71 -27.12 1.88 -31.34
C PRO A 71 -27.14 0.35 -31.09
N HIS A 72 -28.27 -0.36 -31.17
CA HIS A 72 -28.33 -1.82 -30.90
C HIS A 72 -27.72 -2.23 -29.55
N SER A 73 -27.89 -1.39 -28.52
CA SER A 73 -27.34 -1.64 -27.18
C SER A 73 -28.12 -2.72 -26.41
N THR A 74 -27.42 -3.45 -25.54
CA THR A 74 -28.02 -4.43 -24.61
C THR A 74 -28.26 -3.81 -23.23
N ALA A 75 -29.00 -4.49 -22.35
CA ALA A 75 -29.26 -4.02 -20.98
C ALA A 75 -27.97 -3.68 -20.20
N LEU A 76 -26.91 -4.46 -20.39
CA LEU A 76 -25.61 -4.23 -19.73
C LEU A 76 -24.92 -2.95 -20.24
N HIS A 77 -25.08 -2.57 -21.52
CA HIS A 77 -24.59 -1.30 -22.06
C HIS A 77 -25.29 -0.11 -21.39
N HIS A 78 -26.63 -0.12 -21.34
CA HIS A 78 -27.41 0.94 -20.69
C HIS A 78 -27.04 1.07 -19.20
N LEU A 79 -26.86 -0.05 -18.50
CA LEU A 79 -26.46 -0.06 -17.10
C LEU A 79 -25.09 0.58 -16.88
N CYS A 80 -24.08 0.17 -17.65
CA CYS A 80 -22.72 0.72 -17.54
C CYS A 80 -22.63 2.19 -17.93
N LYS A 81 -23.47 2.65 -18.88
CA LYS A 81 -23.55 4.06 -19.30
C LYS A 81 -24.21 4.96 -18.24
N ASN A 82 -25.23 4.47 -17.53
CA ASN A 82 -26.06 5.27 -16.62
C ASN A 82 -25.72 5.03 -15.14
N SER A 83 -26.58 4.30 -14.40
CA SER A 83 -26.47 4.12 -12.94
C SER A 83 -25.19 3.40 -12.52
N CYS A 84 -24.75 2.43 -13.33
CA CYS A 84 -23.55 1.64 -13.13
C CYS A 84 -23.55 0.92 -11.75
N ASP A 85 -24.71 0.47 -11.29
CA ASP A 85 -24.86 -0.15 -9.97
C ASP A 85 -24.15 -1.52 -9.87
N LEU A 86 -23.47 -1.76 -8.74
CA LEU A 86 -22.61 -2.93 -8.55
C LEU A 86 -23.43 -4.23 -8.45
N GLU A 87 -24.51 -4.24 -7.68
CA GLU A 87 -25.33 -5.44 -7.45
C GLU A 87 -26.18 -5.75 -8.69
N THR A 88 -26.62 -4.73 -9.43
CA THR A 88 -27.28 -4.89 -10.72
C THR A 88 -26.34 -5.46 -11.78
N ILE A 89 -25.09 -4.96 -11.88
CA ILE A 89 -24.08 -5.52 -12.81
C ILE A 89 -23.85 -7.00 -12.48
N LYS A 90 -23.63 -7.31 -11.21
CA LYS A 90 -23.45 -8.69 -10.72
C LYS A 90 -24.67 -9.58 -11.03
N THR A 91 -25.87 -9.05 -10.86
CA THR A 91 -27.13 -9.77 -11.15
C THR A 91 -27.26 -10.10 -12.64
N LEU A 92 -27.01 -9.14 -13.54
CA LEU A 92 -27.05 -9.37 -14.98
C LEU A 92 -25.99 -10.39 -15.43
N LEU A 93 -24.74 -10.25 -14.97
CA LEU A 93 -23.66 -11.17 -15.32
C LEU A 93 -23.93 -12.59 -14.81
N ALA A 94 -24.49 -12.74 -13.59
CA ALA A 94 -24.90 -14.03 -13.05
C ALA A 94 -26.07 -14.66 -13.82
N ALA A 95 -26.92 -13.84 -14.46
CA ALA A 95 -28.01 -14.29 -15.34
C ALA A 95 -27.58 -14.50 -16.80
N GLY A 96 -26.27 -14.56 -17.10
CA GLY A 96 -25.76 -14.86 -18.43
C GLY A 96 -25.68 -13.66 -19.39
N ALA A 97 -25.70 -12.43 -18.90
CA ALA A 97 -25.41 -11.25 -19.73
C ALA A 97 -23.97 -11.31 -20.27
N ASN A 98 -23.83 -11.26 -21.59
CA ASN A 98 -22.55 -11.35 -22.29
C ASN A 98 -21.85 -9.96 -22.33
N PRO A 99 -20.69 -9.80 -21.67
CA PRO A 99 -19.96 -8.53 -21.63
C PRO A 99 -19.14 -8.22 -22.89
N ASN A 100 -19.08 -9.15 -23.86
CA ASN A 100 -18.34 -9.02 -25.12
C ASN A 100 -19.21 -8.61 -26.32
N LEU A 101 -20.52 -8.40 -26.13
CA LEU A 101 -21.37 -7.84 -27.19
C LEU A 101 -20.97 -6.38 -27.43
N LYS A 102 -20.74 -6.01 -28.70
CA LYS A 102 -20.52 -4.63 -29.13
C LYS A 102 -21.85 -3.98 -29.50
N GLU A 103 -22.06 -2.74 -29.09
CA GLU A 103 -23.10 -1.90 -29.70
C GLU A 103 -22.69 -1.46 -31.12
N SER A 104 -23.65 -1.07 -31.97
CA SER A 104 -23.45 -0.96 -33.42
C SER A 104 -22.88 0.37 -33.93
N GLU A 105 -23.03 1.45 -33.16
CA GLU A 105 -22.67 2.80 -33.58
C GLU A 105 -21.18 3.07 -33.34
N THR A 106 -20.70 2.76 -32.14
CA THR A 106 -19.31 3.06 -31.74
C THR A 106 -18.42 1.84 -31.54
N HIS A 107 -18.96 0.63 -31.73
CA HIS A 107 -18.32 -0.66 -31.44
C HIS A 107 -17.84 -0.81 -29.98
N CYS A 108 -18.45 -0.08 -29.04
CA CYS A 108 -18.17 -0.17 -27.61
C CYS A 108 -18.72 -1.47 -27.00
N LEU A 109 -17.94 -2.06 -26.11
CA LEU A 109 -18.41 -3.02 -25.11
C LEU A 109 -19.05 -2.30 -23.91
N PRO A 110 -19.86 -2.98 -23.06
CA PRO A 110 -20.27 -2.43 -21.78
C PRO A 110 -19.08 -2.03 -20.88
N LEU A 111 -17.94 -2.73 -21.00
CA LEU A 111 -16.70 -2.39 -20.31
C LEU A 111 -16.15 -1.00 -20.74
N HIS A 112 -16.35 -0.58 -21.99
CA HIS A 112 -15.97 0.76 -22.44
C HIS A 112 -16.80 1.84 -21.74
N PHE A 113 -18.13 1.67 -21.71
CA PHE A 113 -19.03 2.56 -20.97
C PHE A 113 -18.72 2.59 -19.47
N LEU A 114 -18.41 1.44 -18.87
CA LEU A 114 -17.97 1.36 -17.47
C LEU A 114 -16.68 2.18 -17.24
N CYS A 115 -15.68 2.07 -18.12
CA CYS A 115 -14.42 2.79 -18.00
C CYS A 115 -14.56 4.31 -18.21
N SER A 116 -15.54 4.78 -19.00
CA SER A 116 -15.83 6.21 -19.17
C SER A 116 -16.77 6.80 -18.10
N ASN A 117 -17.51 5.96 -17.34
CA ASN A 117 -18.47 6.42 -16.35
C ASN A 117 -17.79 7.14 -15.15
N GLN A 118 -18.39 8.24 -14.69
CA GLN A 118 -17.88 9.01 -13.54
C GLN A 118 -17.95 8.23 -12.22
N LYS A 119 -18.91 7.30 -12.09
CA LYS A 119 -19.12 6.41 -10.93
C LYS A 119 -18.28 5.12 -11.00
N VAL A 120 -17.27 5.05 -11.88
CA VAL A 120 -16.40 3.87 -12.00
C VAL A 120 -15.62 3.61 -10.71
N LYS A 121 -15.57 2.34 -10.28
CA LYS A 121 -14.85 1.86 -9.10
C LYS A 121 -14.18 0.53 -9.42
N ILE A 122 -13.14 0.21 -8.66
CA ILE A 122 -12.33 -0.99 -8.88
C ILE A 122 -13.17 -2.28 -8.86
N GLU A 123 -14.07 -2.43 -7.90
CA GLU A 123 -14.96 -3.58 -7.73
C GLU A 123 -15.81 -3.87 -8.98
N LYS A 124 -16.29 -2.81 -9.65
CA LYS A 124 -17.13 -2.94 -10.86
C LYS A 124 -16.33 -3.51 -12.02
N ILE A 125 -15.10 -3.04 -12.22
CA ILE A 125 -14.20 -3.59 -13.25
C ILE A 125 -13.76 -5.02 -12.86
N GLN A 126 -13.54 -5.30 -11.56
CA GLN A 126 -13.25 -6.65 -11.08
C GLN A 126 -14.39 -7.65 -11.38
N LEU A 127 -15.66 -7.25 -11.40
CA LEU A 127 -16.76 -8.13 -11.83
C LEU A 127 -16.61 -8.54 -13.29
N PHE A 128 -16.37 -7.58 -14.19
CA PHE A 128 -16.11 -7.87 -15.61
C PHE A 128 -14.89 -8.78 -15.79
N LEU A 129 -13.79 -8.50 -15.09
CA LEU A 129 -12.56 -9.29 -15.16
C LEU A 129 -12.63 -10.68 -14.50
N LYS A 130 -13.72 -10.99 -13.80
CA LYS A 130 -14.06 -12.35 -13.33
C LYS A 130 -14.87 -13.14 -14.36
N THR A 131 -15.47 -12.49 -15.35
CA THR A 131 -16.19 -13.20 -16.41
C THR A 131 -15.19 -13.93 -17.30
N LYS A 132 -15.54 -15.15 -17.69
CA LYS A 132 -14.71 -15.96 -18.58
C LYS A 132 -14.67 -15.29 -19.96
N ASP A 133 -13.50 -15.31 -20.60
CA ASP A 133 -13.31 -14.90 -22.00
C ASP A 133 -13.62 -13.41 -22.30
N ILE A 134 -13.58 -12.51 -21.30
CA ILE A 134 -13.71 -11.04 -21.48
C ILE A 134 -12.60 -10.45 -22.36
N ASP A 135 -12.97 -9.76 -23.44
CA ASP A 135 -12.02 -9.03 -24.29
C ASP A 135 -11.69 -7.66 -23.69
N ILE A 136 -10.56 -7.61 -22.99
CA ILE A 136 -10.01 -6.42 -22.34
C ILE A 136 -9.37 -5.46 -23.35
N ASN A 137 -8.99 -5.95 -24.53
CA ASN A 137 -8.25 -5.21 -25.55
C ASN A 137 -9.10 -4.79 -26.75
N CYS A 138 -10.37 -5.19 -26.78
CA CYS A 138 -11.35 -4.79 -27.78
C CYS A 138 -11.23 -3.29 -28.13
N GLU A 139 -11.10 -3.02 -29.42
CA GLU A 139 -11.11 -1.68 -29.99
C GLU A 139 -12.53 -1.21 -30.33
N THR A 140 -12.82 0.07 -30.06
CA THR A 140 -13.95 0.82 -30.63
C THR A 140 -13.68 1.22 -32.08
N HIS A 141 -14.66 1.84 -32.75
CA HIS A 141 -14.48 2.46 -34.07
C HIS A 141 -13.32 3.48 -34.14
N LEU A 142 -12.94 4.10 -33.01
CA LEU A 142 -11.79 5.03 -32.90
C LEU A 142 -10.50 4.34 -32.45
N LYS A 143 -10.41 3.00 -32.52
CA LYS A 143 -9.30 2.19 -31.97
C LYS A 143 -8.97 2.46 -30.51
N SER A 144 -9.94 3.02 -29.77
CA SER A 144 -9.80 3.22 -28.33
C SER A 144 -10.13 1.92 -27.64
N THR A 145 -9.33 1.55 -26.64
CA THR A 145 -9.58 0.39 -25.77
C THR A 145 -10.14 0.85 -24.41
N PRO A 146 -10.63 -0.06 -23.54
CA PRO A 146 -11.07 0.32 -22.20
C PRO A 146 -9.99 1.03 -21.39
N LEU A 147 -8.71 0.67 -21.60
CA LEU A 147 -7.55 1.32 -20.99
C LEU A 147 -7.38 2.78 -21.44
N HIS A 148 -7.63 3.11 -22.71
CA HIS A 148 -7.59 4.49 -23.22
C HIS A 148 -8.66 5.35 -22.56
N LEU A 149 -9.92 4.87 -22.54
CA LEU A 149 -11.04 5.59 -21.91
C LEU A 149 -10.80 5.83 -20.42
N LEU A 150 -10.29 4.83 -19.72
CA LEU A 150 -10.00 4.92 -18.29
C LEU A 150 -8.86 5.89 -17.98
N CYS A 151 -7.83 5.97 -18.83
CA CYS A 151 -6.76 6.97 -18.70
C CYS A 151 -7.23 8.39 -18.96
N ASN A 152 -8.28 8.56 -19.79
CA ASN A 152 -8.93 9.85 -20.03
C ASN A 152 -9.91 10.25 -18.90
N ASN A 153 -10.45 9.28 -18.18
CA ASN A 153 -11.45 9.49 -17.14
C ASN A 153 -10.83 10.05 -15.84
N GLN A 154 -11.00 11.36 -15.62
CA GLN A 154 -10.48 12.09 -14.47
C GLN A 154 -11.09 11.65 -13.12
N PHE A 155 -12.29 11.07 -13.13
CA PHE A 155 -12.98 10.57 -11.93
C PHE A 155 -12.52 9.17 -11.53
N SER A 156 -11.86 8.45 -12.44
CA SER A 156 -11.44 7.07 -12.20
C SER A 156 -10.51 6.93 -10.99
N ASP A 157 -10.59 5.77 -10.35
CA ASP A 157 -9.58 5.43 -9.37
C ASP A 157 -8.29 5.00 -10.07
N ILE A 158 -7.16 5.43 -9.53
CA ILE A 158 -5.83 5.16 -10.07
C ILE A 158 -5.53 3.65 -10.09
N TYR A 159 -6.16 2.89 -9.19
CA TYR A 159 -6.08 1.44 -9.13
C TYR A 159 -6.87 0.73 -10.24
N CYS A 160 -7.86 1.38 -10.87
CA CYS A 160 -8.56 0.82 -12.02
C CYS A 160 -7.64 0.68 -13.24
N ILE A 161 -6.79 1.68 -13.51
CA ILE A 161 -5.79 1.63 -14.61
C ILE A 161 -4.80 0.50 -14.35
N GLN A 162 -4.38 0.35 -13.09
CA GLN A 162 -3.52 -0.73 -12.67
C GLN A 162 -4.18 -2.11 -12.82
N LEU A 163 -5.50 -2.20 -12.56
CA LEU A 163 -6.28 -3.42 -12.71
C LEU A 163 -6.28 -3.93 -14.15
N LEU A 164 -6.61 -3.08 -15.12
CA LEU A 164 -6.63 -3.46 -16.53
C LEU A 164 -5.26 -3.92 -17.02
N LEU A 165 -4.20 -3.14 -16.77
CA LEU A 165 -2.82 -3.49 -17.15
C LEU A 165 -2.41 -4.87 -16.61
N ASN A 166 -2.74 -5.17 -15.36
CA ASN A 166 -2.42 -6.45 -14.72
C ASN A 166 -3.16 -7.65 -15.29
N PHE A 167 -4.35 -7.45 -15.84
CA PHE A 167 -5.14 -8.51 -16.48
C PHE A 167 -4.78 -8.70 -17.97
N GLY A 168 -3.84 -7.92 -18.51
CA GLY A 168 -3.38 -8.06 -19.89
C GLY A 168 -3.89 -7.00 -20.84
N ALA A 169 -4.38 -5.85 -20.34
CA ALA A 169 -4.64 -4.70 -21.21
C ALA A 169 -3.33 -4.21 -21.84
N ASP A 170 -3.24 -4.20 -23.17
CA ASP A 170 -2.03 -3.84 -23.91
C ASP A 170 -1.87 -2.30 -23.98
N PRO A 171 -0.83 -1.72 -23.35
CA PRO A 171 -0.56 -0.29 -23.41
C PRO A 171 0.09 0.19 -24.72
N LYS A 172 0.35 -0.70 -25.68
CA LYS A 172 0.97 -0.38 -26.99
C LYS A 172 -0.06 -0.04 -28.07
N LEU A 173 -1.31 -0.47 -27.91
CA LEU A 173 -2.40 -0.13 -28.82
C LEU A 173 -2.54 1.40 -28.90
N ILE A 174 -2.88 1.90 -30.08
CA ILE A 174 -2.96 3.33 -30.41
C ILE A 174 -4.36 3.69 -30.89
N ASP A 175 -4.90 4.81 -30.42
CA ASP A 175 -6.14 5.35 -30.98
C ASP A 175 -5.96 5.82 -32.44
N SER A 176 -7.06 5.85 -33.20
CA SER A 176 -7.02 6.34 -34.59
C SER A 176 -7.06 7.87 -34.67
N HIS A 177 -7.57 8.54 -33.63
CA HIS A 177 -7.81 9.98 -33.65
C HIS A 177 -6.54 10.81 -33.42
N LYS A 178 -5.65 10.40 -32.52
CA LYS A 178 -4.43 11.14 -32.16
C LYS A 178 -3.17 10.29 -32.31
N GLN A 179 -3.28 9.02 -32.70
CA GLN A 179 -2.20 8.04 -32.67
C GLN A 179 -1.56 7.93 -31.28
N GLN A 180 -2.37 8.16 -30.24
CA GLN A 180 -1.94 8.15 -28.84
C GLN A 180 -2.11 6.75 -28.27
N THR A 181 -1.08 6.27 -27.55
CA THR A 181 -1.26 5.14 -26.62
C THR A 181 -1.97 5.62 -25.36
N ALA A 182 -2.59 4.71 -24.62
CA ALA A 182 -3.19 5.02 -23.32
C ALA A 182 -2.22 5.71 -22.33
N PHE A 183 -0.91 5.49 -22.47
CA PHE A 183 0.10 6.17 -21.64
C PHE A 183 0.31 7.66 -22.01
N HIS A 184 0.09 8.06 -23.27
CA HIS A 184 0.06 9.47 -23.66
C HIS A 184 -1.11 10.19 -22.98
N ILE A 185 -2.32 9.61 -23.10
CA ILE A 185 -3.55 10.12 -22.49
C ILE A 185 -3.39 10.24 -20.97
N PHE A 186 -2.84 9.20 -20.32
CA PHE A 186 -2.58 9.22 -18.89
C PHE A 186 -1.64 10.37 -18.47
N CYS A 187 -0.54 10.58 -19.20
CA CYS A 187 0.39 11.69 -18.95
C CYS A 187 -0.23 13.07 -19.22
N GLN A 188 -1.21 13.18 -20.12
CA GLN A 188 -1.85 14.44 -20.51
C GLN A 188 -2.96 14.85 -19.54
N ASN A 189 -3.89 13.94 -19.25
CA ASN A 189 -5.20 14.29 -18.68
C ASN A 189 -5.41 13.83 -17.23
N HIS A 190 -4.59 12.90 -16.71
CA HIS A 190 -4.93 12.22 -15.47
C HIS A 190 -4.42 12.95 -14.19
N PRO A 191 -5.30 13.43 -13.28
CA PRO A 191 -4.88 14.26 -12.14
C PRO A 191 -3.96 13.53 -11.15
N LYS A 192 -4.13 12.20 -11.03
CA LYS A 192 -3.44 11.36 -10.04
C LYS A 192 -2.17 10.67 -10.58
N LEU A 193 -1.36 11.32 -11.44
CA LEU A 193 -0.02 10.83 -11.82
C LEU A 193 0.77 10.34 -10.59
N LYS A 194 1.24 9.08 -10.60
CA LYS A 194 2.00 8.43 -9.52
C LYS A 194 3.08 7.52 -10.12
N LYS A 195 4.26 7.49 -9.49
CA LYS A 195 5.43 6.67 -9.93
C LYS A 195 5.11 5.18 -10.07
N ALA A 196 4.26 4.64 -9.18
CA ALA A 196 3.81 3.25 -9.22
C ALA A 196 3.10 2.91 -10.56
N ILE A 197 2.24 3.79 -11.05
CA ILE A 197 1.49 3.56 -12.30
C ILE A 197 2.39 3.66 -13.52
N PHE A 198 3.34 4.59 -13.52
CA PHE A 198 4.39 4.65 -14.56
C PHE A 198 5.16 3.32 -14.59
N GLN A 199 5.53 2.77 -13.43
CA GLN A 199 6.20 1.47 -13.35
C GLN A 199 5.31 0.33 -13.89
N ASN A 200 3.98 0.37 -13.68
CA ASN A 200 3.04 -0.63 -14.23
C ASN A 200 2.93 -0.54 -15.75
N PHE A 201 2.81 0.67 -16.32
CA PHE A 201 2.84 0.85 -17.78
C PHE A 201 4.15 0.35 -18.39
N ILE A 202 5.28 0.62 -17.74
CA ILE A 202 6.61 0.15 -18.17
C ILE A 202 6.72 -1.37 -18.10
N THR A 203 6.29 -2.02 -17.01
CA THR A 203 6.31 -3.49 -16.89
C THR A 203 5.34 -4.17 -17.86
N SER A 204 4.27 -3.49 -18.25
CA SER A 204 3.31 -3.98 -19.25
C SER A 204 3.74 -3.69 -20.69
N GLY A 205 4.95 -3.15 -20.90
CA GLY A 205 5.55 -2.97 -22.23
C GLY A 205 5.09 -1.72 -22.99
N THR A 206 4.71 -0.63 -22.31
CA THR A 206 4.31 0.63 -22.97
C THR A 206 5.40 1.20 -23.89
N LEU A 207 4.98 1.84 -24.99
CA LEU A 207 5.88 2.50 -25.93
C LEU A 207 6.33 3.88 -25.40
N LEU A 208 7.41 3.90 -24.61
CA LEU A 208 7.95 5.12 -23.97
C LEU A 208 8.40 6.23 -24.94
N ASN A 209 8.73 5.86 -26.17
CA ASN A 209 9.31 6.75 -27.19
C ASN A 209 8.46 6.85 -28.46
N HIS A 210 7.25 6.29 -28.46
CA HIS A 210 6.28 6.51 -29.53
C HIS A 210 5.92 7.99 -29.61
N ARG A 211 5.60 8.45 -30.82
CA ARG A 211 5.23 9.84 -31.11
C ARG A 211 3.78 9.87 -31.55
N ASP A 212 2.97 10.70 -30.90
CA ASP A 212 1.58 10.92 -31.32
C ASP A 212 1.49 11.69 -32.66
N ALA A 213 0.28 11.96 -33.14
CA ALA A 213 0.05 12.65 -34.41
C ALA A 213 0.72 14.05 -34.50
N ASN A 214 1.05 14.69 -33.36
CA ASN A 214 1.78 15.96 -33.31
C ASN A 214 3.30 15.77 -33.16
N GLY A 215 3.78 14.52 -33.19
CA GLY A 215 5.17 14.17 -32.94
C GLY A 215 5.53 14.06 -31.46
N MET A 216 4.57 14.25 -30.53
CA MET A 216 4.87 14.37 -29.11
C MET A 216 5.02 12.98 -28.46
N THR A 217 6.05 12.83 -27.63
CA THR A 217 6.25 11.63 -26.79
C THR A 217 5.58 11.79 -25.42
N PRO A 218 5.38 10.72 -24.63
CA PRO A 218 4.86 10.82 -23.26
C PRO A 218 5.75 11.70 -22.36
N LEU A 219 7.06 11.72 -22.62
CA LEU A 219 8.01 12.62 -21.94
C LEU A 219 7.77 14.09 -22.31
N PHE A 220 7.51 14.40 -23.58
CA PHE A 220 7.18 15.74 -24.04
C PHE A 220 5.86 16.23 -23.41
N ILE A 221 4.83 15.39 -23.39
CA ILE A 221 3.52 15.71 -22.80
C ILE A 221 3.66 16.12 -21.33
N LEU A 222 4.50 15.43 -20.54
CA LEU A 222 4.70 15.77 -19.13
C LEU A 222 5.32 17.16 -18.91
N THR A 223 6.09 17.70 -19.86
CA THR A 223 6.67 19.05 -19.73
C THR A 223 5.64 20.16 -19.95
N ASN A 224 4.51 19.87 -20.62
CA ASN A 224 3.35 20.78 -20.69
C ASN A 224 2.66 20.97 -19.33
N SER A 225 2.71 19.98 -18.44
CA SER A 225 1.99 20.05 -17.17
C SER A 225 2.70 20.95 -16.15
N THR A 226 1.99 21.92 -15.58
CA THR A 226 2.45 22.72 -14.43
C THR A 226 2.41 21.95 -13.10
N ILE A 227 1.97 20.67 -13.16
CA ILE A 227 1.78 19.80 -12.00
C ILE A 227 3.15 19.47 -11.38
N LYS A 228 3.40 20.00 -10.17
CA LYS A 228 4.69 19.99 -9.48
C LYS A 228 5.12 18.62 -8.91
N LYS A 229 5.03 17.53 -9.68
CA LYS A 229 5.38 16.16 -9.27
C LYS A 229 6.84 15.82 -9.58
N LYS A 230 7.73 16.37 -8.76
CA LYS A 230 9.18 16.12 -8.74
C LYS A 230 9.49 14.62 -8.80
N GLY A 231 10.38 14.23 -9.72
CA GLY A 231 10.94 12.89 -9.87
C GLY A 231 10.27 11.98 -10.91
N LEU A 232 9.11 12.34 -11.48
CA LEU A 232 8.47 11.53 -12.52
C LEU A 232 9.20 11.61 -13.88
N ILE A 233 9.69 12.81 -14.24
CA ILE A 233 10.46 13.03 -15.47
C ILE A 233 11.81 12.32 -15.35
N THR A 234 12.52 12.50 -14.23
CA THR A 234 13.76 11.75 -13.93
C THR A 234 13.54 10.24 -14.05
N PHE A 235 12.44 9.72 -13.51
CA PHE A 235 12.13 8.29 -13.56
C PHE A 235 11.88 7.76 -14.97
N LEU A 236 11.18 8.50 -15.85
CA LEU A 236 11.03 8.09 -17.25
C LEU A 236 12.37 8.09 -17.99
N LEU A 237 13.20 9.10 -17.76
CA LEU A 237 14.53 9.20 -18.37
C LEU A 237 15.43 8.03 -17.93
N GLU A 238 15.40 7.67 -16.64
CA GLU A 238 16.07 6.47 -16.09
C GLU A 238 15.55 5.15 -16.68
N LYS A 239 14.31 5.12 -17.18
CA LYS A 239 13.66 3.95 -17.77
C LYS A 239 13.72 3.90 -19.30
N GLY A 240 14.43 4.84 -19.94
CA GLY A 240 14.73 4.81 -21.37
C GLY A 240 13.91 5.78 -22.24
N ALA A 241 13.15 6.70 -21.65
CA ALA A 241 12.54 7.79 -22.41
C ALA A 241 13.63 8.71 -23.00
N ASN A 242 13.52 9.06 -24.28
CA ASN A 242 14.53 9.83 -25.00
C ASN A 242 14.22 11.34 -24.98
N PRO A 243 15.04 12.18 -24.30
CA PRO A 243 14.83 13.63 -24.25
C PRO A 243 15.19 14.37 -25.56
N SER A 244 15.75 13.69 -26.57
CA SER A 244 16.09 14.31 -27.87
C SER A 244 14.98 14.23 -28.92
N LEU A 245 13.91 13.47 -28.69
CA LEU A 245 12.80 13.35 -29.66
C LEU A 245 11.95 14.61 -29.61
N SER A 246 11.90 15.34 -30.72
CA SER A 246 11.09 16.55 -30.89
C SER A 246 9.65 16.25 -31.33
N ASP A 247 8.78 17.25 -31.16
CA ASP A 247 7.48 17.31 -31.84
C ASP A 247 7.63 17.57 -33.36
N ASN A 248 6.53 17.68 -34.09
CA ASN A 248 6.53 17.96 -35.53
C ASN A 248 7.02 19.39 -35.87
N LYS A 249 7.23 20.26 -34.87
CA LYS A 249 7.78 21.62 -35.01
C LYS A 249 9.28 21.69 -34.65
N GLY A 250 9.93 20.55 -34.39
CA GLY A 250 11.33 20.50 -33.97
C GLY A 250 11.56 20.85 -32.50
N VAL A 251 10.51 21.10 -31.71
CA VAL A 251 10.62 21.45 -30.29
C VAL A 251 10.93 20.19 -29.49
N THR A 252 12.05 20.18 -28.76
CA THR A 252 12.40 19.08 -27.83
C THR A 252 11.72 19.25 -26.47
N PRO A 253 11.57 18.18 -25.65
CA PRO A 253 11.02 18.26 -24.30
C PRO A 253 11.68 19.35 -23.41
N LEU A 254 12.98 19.59 -23.58
CA LEU A 254 13.71 20.65 -22.85
C LEU A 254 13.33 22.06 -23.33
N ILE A 255 13.20 22.27 -24.64
CA ILE A 255 12.76 23.55 -25.21
C ILE A 255 11.31 23.82 -24.79
N ASN A 256 10.42 22.82 -24.89
CA ASN A 256 9.04 22.96 -24.42
C ASN A 256 8.97 23.26 -22.91
N ALA A 257 9.80 22.61 -22.08
CA ALA A 257 9.88 22.90 -20.65
C ALA A 257 10.30 24.36 -20.38
N ASN A 258 11.22 24.94 -21.16
CA ASN A 258 11.56 26.36 -21.08
C ASN A 258 10.37 27.23 -21.49
N ASN A 259 9.75 26.95 -22.64
CA ASN A 259 8.60 27.72 -23.18
C ASN A 259 7.38 27.72 -22.23
N LYS A 260 7.21 26.65 -21.45
CA LYS A 260 6.14 26.52 -20.42
C LYS A 260 6.58 26.97 -19.01
N ASN A 261 7.79 27.52 -18.87
CA ASN A 261 8.41 27.91 -17.58
C ASN A 261 8.38 26.79 -16.51
N ASN A 262 8.51 25.53 -16.94
CA ASN A 262 8.41 24.36 -16.08
C ASN A 262 9.76 24.06 -15.41
N GLN A 263 10.12 24.86 -14.40
CA GLN A 263 11.40 24.79 -13.69
C GLN A 263 11.77 23.38 -13.18
N ILE A 264 10.78 22.57 -12.79
CA ILE A 264 11.00 21.19 -12.33
C ILE A 264 11.45 20.31 -13.49
N ALA A 265 10.75 20.36 -14.63
CA ALA A 265 11.12 19.63 -15.84
C ALA A 265 12.49 20.07 -16.38
N ILE A 266 12.76 21.38 -16.44
CA ILE A 266 14.04 21.95 -16.87
C ILE A 266 15.18 21.39 -16.02
N ARG A 267 15.04 21.43 -14.68
CA ARG A 267 16.05 20.93 -13.74
C ARG A 267 16.28 19.43 -13.90
N GLU A 268 15.22 18.63 -13.96
CA GLU A 268 15.34 17.16 -14.04
C GLU A 268 15.95 16.68 -15.36
N ILE A 269 15.58 17.28 -16.49
CA ILE A 269 16.18 16.96 -17.80
C ILE A 269 17.66 17.36 -17.82
N LYS A 270 18.01 18.58 -17.37
CA LYS A 270 19.42 19.04 -17.30
C LYS A 270 20.27 18.19 -16.35
N GLU A 271 19.74 17.80 -15.18
CA GLU A 271 20.43 16.91 -14.24
C GLU A 271 20.67 15.51 -14.83
N PHE A 272 19.71 14.95 -15.57
CA PHE A 272 19.88 13.65 -16.22
C PHE A 272 20.93 13.70 -17.34
N VAL A 273 20.85 14.69 -18.23
CA VAL A 273 21.80 14.86 -19.35
C VAL A 273 23.23 15.08 -18.84
N SER A 274 23.42 15.92 -17.82
CA SER A 274 24.74 16.17 -17.23
C SER A 274 25.31 14.97 -16.45
N LYS A 275 24.46 14.13 -15.83
CA LYS A 275 24.88 12.84 -15.26
C LYS A 275 25.33 11.85 -16.34
N LYS A 276 24.63 11.80 -17.48
CA LYS A 276 24.98 10.92 -18.61
C LYS A 276 26.31 11.32 -19.26
N SER A 277 26.56 12.61 -19.46
CA SER A 277 27.84 13.10 -20.00
C SER A 277 29.02 12.84 -19.05
N LYS A 278 28.84 13.03 -17.73
CA LYS A 278 29.84 12.66 -16.70
C LYS A 278 30.13 11.15 -16.67
N LYS A 279 29.10 10.30 -16.76
CA LYS A 279 29.28 8.83 -16.85
C LYS A 279 30.05 8.41 -18.10
N ASN A 280 29.78 9.01 -19.26
CA ASN A 280 30.52 8.73 -20.48
C ASN A 280 32.00 9.14 -20.37
N LYS A 281 32.29 10.32 -19.80
CA LYS A 281 33.68 10.74 -19.51
C LYS A 281 34.40 9.77 -18.56
N SER A 282 33.72 9.26 -17.53
CA SER A 282 34.31 8.30 -16.57
C SER A 282 34.48 6.86 -17.09
N LYS A 283 33.82 6.50 -18.20
CA LYS A 283 34.09 5.23 -18.91
C LYS A 283 35.31 5.36 -19.82
N PHE A 284 35.48 6.50 -20.51
CA PHE A 284 36.64 6.75 -21.35
C PHE A 284 37.97 6.82 -20.58
N SER A 285 37.96 7.18 -19.29
CA SER A 285 39.17 7.19 -18.45
C SER A 285 39.58 5.82 -17.88
N ARG A 286 38.99 4.70 -18.33
CA ARG A 286 39.27 3.35 -17.79
C ARG A 286 39.61 2.26 -18.82
N SER A 287 39.88 2.64 -20.06
CA SER A 287 40.37 1.75 -21.12
C SER A 287 41.55 2.40 -21.84
N ARG A 288 42.75 1.83 -21.69
CA ARG A 288 43.92 2.26 -22.48
C ARG A 288 43.83 1.67 -23.90
N SER A 289 44.04 2.53 -24.88
CA SER A 289 44.61 2.25 -26.21
C SER A 289 44.05 1.09 -27.06
N ILE A 290 43.09 1.41 -27.94
CA ILE A 290 43.11 1.02 -29.37
C ILE A 290 42.65 2.25 -30.18
N PRO A 291 43.35 2.69 -31.24
CA PRO A 291 42.95 3.86 -32.03
C PRO A 291 41.92 3.48 -33.10
N ILE A 292 40.69 3.99 -32.98
CA ILE A 292 39.67 3.94 -34.04
C ILE A 292 39.10 5.37 -34.24
N LYS A 293 38.95 5.76 -35.51
CA LYS A 293 38.66 7.14 -35.95
C LYS A 293 37.33 7.66 -35.38
N PRO A 294 37.24 8.96 -35.00
CA PRO A 294 36.01 9.53 -34.45
C PRO A 294 35.00 9.86 -35.57
N THR A 295 33.89 9.13 -35.62
CA THR A 295 32.70 9.57 -36.35
C THR A 295 31.98 10.68 -35.57
N LYS A 296 31.71 11.81 -36.25
CA LYS A 296 30.93 12.94 -35.70
C LYS A 296 29.62 12.46 -35.07
N TYR A 297 29.32 12.92 -33.85
CA TYR A 297 28.00 13.37 -33.34
C TYR A 297 27.96 13.42 -31.79
N THR A 298 28.78 14.28 -31.19
CA THR A 298 28.51 14.88 -29.87
C THR A 298 29.15 16.27 -29.80
N ILE A 299 28.46 17.21 -29.14
CA ILE A 299 28.75 18.65 -29.00
C ILE A 299 28.07 19.51 -30.09
N GLU A 300 26.79 19.81 -29.87
CA GLU A 300 26.12 21.01 -30.39
C GLU A 300 24.88 21.36 -29.53
N LEU A 301 25.06 21.37 -28.21
CA LEU A 301 24.05 21.80 -27.23
C LEU A 301 24.70 22.53 -26.04
N ILE A 302 25.34 23.66 -26.36
CA ILE A 302 25.65 24.84 -25.54
C ILE A 302 26.17 25.87 -26.56
N ASN A 303 25.75 27.13 -26.44
CA ASN A 303 25.96 28.24 -27.40
C ASN A 303 25.13 28.16 -28.69
N ASN A 304 23.91 28.72 -28.62
CA ASN A 304 23.38 29.59 -29.67
C ASN A 304 22.13 30.33 -29.12
N SER A 305 22.38 31.48 -28.51
CA SER A 305 21.35 32.46 -28.12
C SER A 305 22.04 33.83 -27.99
N GLY A 306 22.18 34.53 -29.11
CA GLY A 306 22.90 35.81 -29.13
C GLY A 306 23.14 36.36 -30.54
N ASN A 307 22.07 36.84 -31.18
CA ASN A 307 22.00 38.07 -32.01
C ASN A 307 21.03 37.94 -33.19
N ASN A 308 20.01 38.80 -33.18
CA ASN A 308 19.63 39.67 -34.31
C ASN A 308 18.47 40.58 -33.90
N ASN A 309 18.74 41.85 -33.60
CA ASN A 309 18.43 42.94 -34.55
C ASN A 309 18.65 44.37 -33.98
N ASN A 310 19.43 45.14 -34.74
CA ASN A 310 19.23 46.53 -35.15
C ASN A 310 19.15 47.70 -34.12
N ASN A 311 20.23 48.50 -34.16
CA ASN A 311 20.25 49.94 -34.45
C ASN A 311 19.10 50.85 -33.97
N LYS A 312 19.44 51.84 -33.12
CA LYS A 312 19.57 53.25 -33.57
C LYS A 312 20.19 54.20 -32.52
N ASN A 313 21.08 55.06 -33.02
CA ASN A 313 21.39 56.45 -32.65
C ASN A 313 21.71 56.90 -31.19
N GLN A 314 22.86 57.59 -31.07
CA GLN A 314 23.07 58.92 -30.46
C GLN A 314 22.33 59.21 -29.13
N ASN A 315 22.99 59.51 -28.00
CA ASN A 315 23.82 60.71 -27.85
C ASN A 315 24.65 60.75 -26.54
N LYS A 316 25.76 61.49 -26.63
CA LYS A 316 26.43 62.35 -25.64
C LYS A 316 25.94 62.45 -24.16
N ASN A 317 26.96 62.52 -23.30
CA ASN A 317 27.21 63.52 -22.23
C ASN A 317 26.83 63.30 -20.74
N ILE A 318 27.89 63.35 -19.91
CA ILE A 318 28.11 64.23 -18.73
C ILE A 318 27.53 63.85 -17.35
N SER A 319 28.32 64.21 -16.31
CA SER A 319 28.04 64.23 -14.86
C SER A 319 27.86 62.87 -14.18
N SER A 320 28.73 62.46 -13.24
CA SER A 320 28.85 62.92 -11.83
C SER A 320 27.67 62.42 -10.96
N ASN A 321 27.83 62.10 -9.67
CA ASN A 321 28.95 62.26 -8.75
C ASN A 321 28.79 61.24 -7.59
N ASP A 322 29.83 61.08 -6.75
CA ASP A 322 29.74 60.69 -5.32
C ASP A 322 29.15 59.30 -4.93
N SER A 323 29.61 58.61 -3.89
CA SER A 323 30.83 58.75 -3.05
C SER A 323 31.06 57.47 -2.21
N ILE A 324 32.33 57.21 -1.84
CA ILE A 324 32.84 56.77 -0.52
C ILE A 324 32.02 55.67 0.22
N SER A 325 32.51 54.46 0.54
CA SER A 325 33.80 54.05 1.15
C SER A 325 33.93 52.51 1.00
N SER A 326 35.08 51.88 0.67
CA SER A 326 36.34 51.72 1.42
C SER A 326 36.15 51.13 2.85
N SER A 327 36.89 50.14 3.35
CA SER A 327 38.00 49.35 2.80
C SER A 327 38.34 48.18 3.74
N SER A 328 38.80 47.08 3.14
CA SER A 328 40.05 46.32 3.46
C SER A 328 40.98 46.86 4.58
N SER A 329 41.82 46.09 5.27
CA SER A 329 42.26 44.67 5.15
C SER A 329 43.29 44.31 6.26
N SER A 330 43.71 43.03 6.31
CA SER A 330 45.11 42.55 6.60
C SER A 330 45.74 42.82 7.99
N SER A 331 46.66 42.02 8.56
CA SER A 331 47.24 40.69 8.26
C SER A 331 48.22 40.27 9.40
N SER A 332 48.93 39.13 9.24
CA SER A 332 50.10 38.63 10.04
C SER A 332 49.79 38.07 11.45
N GLU A 333 50.49 37.09 12.03
CA GLU A 333 51.33 35.92 11.66
C GLU A 333 52.16 35.55 12.91
N LYS A 334 52.31 34.26 13.28
CA LYS A 334 53.55 33.59 13.80
C LYS A 334 53.30 32.25 14.53
N ASN A 335 54.39 31.48 14.68
CA ASN A 335 54.52 30.10 15.21
C ASN A 335 55.54 30.08 16.39
N ASP A 336 55.91 28.98 17.07
CA ASP A 336 55.62 27.53 16.97
C ASP A 336 55.86 26.80 18.33
N LYS A 337 55.27 25.60 18.52
CA LYS A 337 55.81 24.38 19.19
C LYS A 337 56.33 24.24 20.65
N ASP A 338 56.20 22.97 21.11
CA ASP A 338 57.02 22.14 22.05
C ASP A 338 57.21 22.56 23.55
N GLU A 339 57.50 21.69 24.55
CA GLU A 339 57.13 20.29 24.91
C GLU A 339 57.51 20.03 26.41
N VAL A 340 57.43 18.78 26.92
CA VAL A 340 58.06 18.19 28.14
C VAL A 340 57.28 18.13 29.50
N LYS A 341 57.48 17.00 30.23
CA LYS A 341 56.89 16.54 31.52
C LYS A 341 57.93 16.70 32.69
N PRO A 342 58.05 15.87 33.79
CA PRO A 342 57.18 14.89 34.50
C PRO A 342 57.24 14.93 36.07
N LYS A 343 56.50 14.05 36.80
CA LYS A 343 57.04 13.01 37.75
C LYS A 343 56.05 12.37 38.79
N HIS A 344 56.20 11.03 38.94
CA HIS A 344 56.09 10.12 40.12
C HIS A 344 54.90 10.00 41.12
N THR A 345 54.14 8.88 41.04
CA THR A 345 54.19 7.62 41.89
C THR A 345 54.83 7.59 43.30
N PRO A 346 54.69 6.52 44.16
CA PRO A 346 53.65 5.47 44.38
C PRO A 346 53.39 5.05 45.88
N LYS A 347 52.52 4.05 46.13
CA LYS A 347 52.66 2.88 47.09
C LYS A 347 51.38 1.98 47.00
N LYS A 348 51.43 0.65 46.78
CA LYS A 348 51.88 -0.51 47.61
C LYS A 348 51.07 -0.72 48.90
N ASN A 349 50.68 -1.93 49.38
CA ASN A 349 50.58 -3.31 48.81
C ASN A 349 49.96 -4.26 49.90
N LYS A 350 49.75 -5.56 49.58
CA LYS A 350 49.50 -6.74 50.49
C LYS A 350 48.07 -6.98 51.05
N SER A 351 47.64 -8.20 51.45
CA SER A 351 47.80 -9.61 50.97
C SER A 351 47.14 -10.61 51.97
N LYS A 352 47.06 -11.91 51.61
CA LYS A 352 46.61 -13.12 52.38
C LYS A 352 45.10 -13.42 52.25
N GLU A 353 44.59 -14.55 51.73
CA GLU A 353 45.03 -15.96 51.56
C GLU A 353 44.82 -16.87 52.79
N LYS A 354 43.89 -17.87 52.69
CA LYS A 354 44.16 -19.33 52.83
C LYS A 354 42.89 -20.23 52.90
N LYS A 355 42.87 -21.29 52.06
CA LYS A 355 42.49 -22.73 52.31
C LYS A 355 41.04 -23.03 52.83
N ARG A 356 40.41 -24.20 52.62
CA ARG A 356 40.80 -25.55 52.12
C ARG A 356 39.58 -26.30 51.49
N LYS A 357 39.77 -27.46 50.84
CA LYS A 357 38.77 -28.24 50.05
C LYS A 357 38.18 -29.48 50.79
N LYS A 358 37.13 -30.07 50.16
CA LYS A 358 36.43 -31.38 50.38
C LYS A 358 35.31 -31.33 51.44
N SER A 359 34.14 -31.97 51.30
CA SER A 359 33.51 -32.84 50.27
C SER A 359 31.95 -32.62 50.33
N LYS A 360 31.03 -33.14 49.50
CA LYS A 360 30.90 -34.36 48.67
C LYS A 360 29.81 -34.10 47.60
N SER A 361 29.64 -35.00 46.63
CA SER A 361 28.69 -34.89 45.51
C SER A 361 27.23 -35.22 45.83
N GLN A 362 26.27 -34.48 45.25
CA GLN A 362 25.21 -35.06 44.39
C GLN A 362 24.43 -33.98 43.62
N LEU A 363 23.88 -34.35 42.45
CA LEU A 363 23.19 -33.46 41.52
C LEU A 363 21.71 -33.28 41.91
N GLN A 364 21.24 -32.03 41.94
CA GLN A 364 20.05 -31.54 41.20
C GLN A 364 19.83 -30.06 41.53
N SER A 365 19.69 -29.21 40.51
CA SER A 365 19.34 -27.80 40.69
C SER A 365 18.29 -27.36 39.67
N PRO A 366 17.08 -26.93 40.07
CA PRO A 366 16.07 -26.42 39.15
C PRO A 366 16.42 -24.99 38.70
N VAL A 367 16.16 -24.71 37.43
CA VAL A 367 16.43 -23.42 36.77
C VAL A 367 15.56 -22.32 37.39
N ARG A 368 16.18 -21.33 38.05
CA ARG A 368 15.48 -20.15 38.55
C ARG A 368 15.25 -19.14 37.41
N SER A 369 14.01 -19.06 36.93
CA SER A 369 13.56 -17.91 36.14
C SER A 369 13.63 -16.63 36.97
N THR A 370 14.29 -15.59 36.46
CA THR A 370 14.42 -14.28 37.12
C THR A 370 13.09 -13.52 37.13
N LYS A 371 12.23 -13.82 38.10
CA LYS A 371 11.12 -12.93 38.48
C LYS A 371 11.69 -11.59 38.94
N ILE A 372 11.22 -10.50 38.33
CA ILE A 372 11.54 -9.13 38.73
C ILE A 372 11.00 -8.92 40.15
N LYS A 373 11.89 -8.68 41.12
CA LYS A 373 11.52 -8.19 42.45
C LYS A 373 11.18 -6.70 42.36
N LEU A 374 9.90 -6.38 42.19
CA LEU A 374 9.35 -5.05 42.45
C LEU A 374 9.04 -4.94 43.96
N GLU A 375 10.03 -4.58 44.77
CA GLU A 375 9.81 -4.22 46.17
C GLU A 375 9.62 -2.71 46.31
N LYS A 376 8.40 -2.35 46.73
CA LYS A 376 8.03 -1.23 47.62
C LYS A 376 9.05 -0.07 47.70
N ASN A 377 8.78 1.04 46.99
CA ASN A 377 8.94 2.42 47.48
C ASN A 377 8.66 3.48 46.39
N TYR A 378 7.42 3.53 45.88
CA TYR A 378 6.87 4.73 45.24
C TYR A 378 5.44 4.94 45.70
N THR A 379 5.09 6.16 46.08
CA THR A 379 3.86 6.49 46.81
C THR A 379 2.61 6.30 45.95
N THR A 380 1.83 5.27 46.27
CA THR A 380 0.48 5.07 45.74
C THR A 380 -0.51 6.01 46.43
N ASP A 381 -0.44 7.31 46.13
CA ASP A 381 -1.41 8.28 46.65
C ASP A 381 -2.67 8.35 45.75
N PRO A 382 -3.83 7.85 46.19
CA PRO A 382 -5.07 7.88 45.39
C PRO A 382 -5.65 9.30 45.28
N ILE A 383 -5.28 10.21 46.18
CA ILE A 383 -5.82 11.57 46.26
C ILE A 383 -5.23 12.43 45.14
N ARG A 384 -3.92 12.31 44.88
CA ARG A 384 -3.26 12.97 43.75
C ARG A 384 -3.85 12.53 42.40
N ARG A 385 -4.21 11.24 42.26
CA ARG A 385 -4.96 10.71 41.09
C ARG A 385 -6.34 11.35 40.94
N LYS A 386 -7.16 11.39 41.99
CA LYS A 386 -8.50 12.03 41.92
C LYS A 386 -8.43 13.52 41.58
N LYS A 387 -7.37 14.23 41.99
CA LYS A 387 -7.14 15.64 41.63
C LYS A 387 -6.83 15.80 40.13
N LEU A 388 -5.92 14.99 39.58
CA LEU A 388 -5.58 14.95 38.12
C LEU A 388 -6.76 14.55 37.22
N PHE A 389 -7.67 13.70 37.70
CA PHE A 389 -8.92 13.38 36.99
C PHE A 389 -9.96 14.51 37.00
N LYS A 390 -9.92 15.43 37.97
CA LYS A 390 -10.84 16.59 38.02
C LYS A 390 -10.27 17.86 37.39
N SER A 391 -8.95 18.07 37.43
CA SER A 391 -8.30 19.28 36.87
C SER A 391 -7.91 19.10 35.39
N GLY A 392 -8.86 19.31 34.46
CA GLY A 392 -8.55 19.57 33.05
C GLY A 392 -7.73 18.48 32.35
N SER A 393 -8.06 17.20 32.58
CA SER A 393 -7.29 16.04 32.12
C SER A 393 -6.87 16.14 30.65
N SER A 394 -5.60 15.83 30.38
CA SER A 394 -4.95 15.85 29.06
C SER A 394 -5.91 15.42 27.95
N LYS A 395 -5.99 16.20 26.86
CA LYS A 395 -6.86 15.93 25.70
C LYS A 395 -6.67 14.49 25.16
N ILE A 396 -5.46 13.93 25.31
CA ILE A 396 -5.12 12.55 24.96
C ILE A 396 -5.81 11.51 25.87
N LEU A 397 -5.95 11.78 27.18
CA LEU A 397 -6.64 10.89 28.12
C LEU A 397 -8.14 10.81 27.78
N ARG A 398 -8.73 11.91 27.32
CA ARG A 398 -10.10 11.90 26.73
C ARG A 398 -10.12 11.07 25.44
N THR A 399 -9.19 11.28 24.52
CA THR A 399 -9.08 10.46 23.29
C THR A 399 -8.90 8.97 23.60
N ILE A 400 -8.16 8.58 24.64
CA ILE A 400 -8.06 7.16 25.09
C ILE A 400 -9.44 6.63 25.52
N LEU A 401 -10.19 7.41 26.29
CA LEU A 401 -11.53 7.03 26.79
C LEU A 401 -12.60 7.03 25.68
N GLU A 402 -12.51 7.96 24.73
CA GLU A 402 -13.32 7.96 23.49
C GLU A 402 -13.01 6.72 22.64
N PHE A 403 -11.73 6.33 22.53
CA PHE A 403 -11.33 5.11 21.83
C PHE A 403 -11.82 3.83 22.48
N ASP A 404 -11.93 3.83 23.81
CA ASP A 404 -12.40 2.71 24.61
C ASP A 404 -13.91 2.43 24.44
N GLN A 405 -14.69 3.46 24.12
CA GLN A 405 -16.14 3.34 23.86
C GLN A 405 -16.46 2.73 22.48
N ASN A 406 -15.46 2.48 21.63
CA ASN A 406 -15.66 1.84 20.33
C ASN A 406 -16.15 0.38 20.45
N GLU A 407 -17.03 -0.04 19.52
CA GLU A 407 -17.63 -1.37 19.49
C GLU A 407 -16.64 -2.54 19.59
N MET A 408 -15.41 -2.37 19.10
CA MET A 408 -14.35 -3.39 19.17
C MET A 408 -14.06 -3.85 20.61
N PHE A 409 -14.07 -2.92 21.57
CA PHE A 409 -13.82 -3.20 22.99
C PHE A 409 -15.00 -3.92 23.64
N ASN A 410 -16.22 -3.58 23.24
CA ASN A 410 -17.45 -4.23 23.70
C ASN A 410 -17.62 -5.68 23.20
N GLN A 411 -16.73 -6.19 22.35
CA GLN A 411 -16.87 -7.51 21.72
C GLN A 411 -15.80 -8.53 22.14
N SER A 412 -14.62 -8.12 22.63
CA SER A 412 -13.55 -9.06 23.02
C SER A 412 -13.46 -9.21 24.54
N PRO A 413 -13.64 -10.43 25.11
CA PRO A 413 -13.60 -10.65 26.55
C PRO A 413 -12.30 -10.21 27.23
N ILE A 414 -11.14 -10.32 26.56
CA ILE A 414 -9.85 -9.88 27.14
C ILE A 414 -9.69 -8.36 27.16
N LEU A 415 -10.34 -7.65 26.23
CA LEU A 415 -10.37 -6.19 26.21
C LEU A 415 -11.33 -5.65 27.28
N GLN A 416 -12.50 -6.29 27.45
CA GLN A 416 -13.47 -5.97 28.51
C GLN A 416 -12.93 -6.24 29.92
N LYS A 417 -12.34 -7.42 30.17
CA LYS A 417 -11.87 -7.85 31.50
C LYS A 417 -10.80 -6.94 32.10
N ASN A 418 -10.10 -6.19 31.26
CA ASN A 418 -9.09 -5.20 31.66
C ASN A 418 -9.63 -3.74 31.71
N ALA A 419 -10.87 -3.49 31.29
CA ALA A 419 -11.50 -2.18 31.31
C ALA A 419 -12.00 -1.77 32.72
N THR A 420 -12.42 -2.74 33.54
CA THR A 420 -13.00 -2.51 34.87
C THR A 420 -11.97 -2.27 35.97
N ASN A 421 -10.68 -2.52 35.71
CA ASN A 421 -9.59 -2.28 36.66
C ASN A 421 -8.99 -0.88 36.50
N SER A 422 -8.95 -0.10 37.59
CA SER A 422 -8.56 1.33 37.62
C SER A 422 -7.07 1.63 37.28
N THR A 423 -6.33 0.67 36.72
CA THR A 423 -4.93 0.80 36.28
C THR A 423 -4.69 -0.01 35.01
N ARG A 424 -5.25 0.43 33.87
CA ARG A 424 -5.15 -0.28 32.57
C ARG A 424 -3.73 -0.40 32.03
N PHE A 425 -2.85 0.54 32.40
CA PHE A 425 -1.42 0.53 32.11
C PHE A 425 -0.64 1.28 33.20
N HIS A 426 0.69 1.09 33.21
CA HIS A 426 1.59 1.85 34.07
C HIS A 426 1.99 3.16 33.37
N GLU A 427 1.62 4.30 33.93
CA GLU A 427 2.17 5.61 33.51
C GLU A 427 3.61 5.72 34.04
N ILE A 428 4.55 5.97 33.13
CA ILE A 428 5.98 6.06 33.36
C ILE A 428 6.37 7.54 33.32
N PRO A 429 6.97 8.09 34.40
CA PRO A 429 7.55 9.43 34.38
C PRO A 429 8.57 9.58 33.26
N ARG A 430 8.49 10.69 32.49
CA ARG A 430 9.30 10.89 31.26
C ARG A 430 10.80 10.95 31.54
N ASP A 431 11.17 11.52 32.68
CA ASP A 431 12.52 11.60 33.24
C ASP A 431 13.12 10.22 33.59
N HIS A 432 12.30 9.21 33.87
CA HIS A 432 12.76 7.83 34.03
C HIS A 432 13.17 7.15 32.70
N LEU A 433 12.98 7.82 31.55
CA LEU A 433 13.32 7.31 30.22
C LEU A 433 14.53 8.02 29.59
N THR A 434 15.56 7.25 29.24
CA THR A 434 16.68 7.71 28.42
C THR A 434 16.54 7.18 27.00
N ILE A 435 16.33 8.06 26.02
CA ILE A 435 16.37 7.68 24.58
C ILE A 435 17.83 7.58 24.14
N ILE A 436 18.21 6.47 23.49
CA ILE A 436 19.61 6.21 23.07
C ILE A 436 19.77 6.31 21.56
N GLN A 437 19.08 5.46 20.80
CA GLN A 437 19.21 5.42 19.34
C GLN A 437 17.88 5.07 18.68
N LYS A 438 17.61 5.63 17.50
CA LYS A 438 16.49 5.22 16.67
C LYS A 438 16.76 3.83 16.09
N ILE A 439 15.80 2.91 16.22
CA ILE A 439 15.89 1.53 15.72
C ILE A 439 14.85 1.18 14.65
N GLY A 440 13.80 1.99 14.49
CA GLY A 440 12.78 1.78 13.46
C GLY A 440 11.91 3.00 13.20
N GLU A 441 11.16 2.96 12.11
CA GLU A 441 10.11 3.92 11.78
C GLU A 441 9.03 3.23 10.94
N GLY A 442 7.79 3.23 11.44
CA GLY A 442 6.60 2.77 10.72
C GLY A 442 5.85 3.93 10.08
N SER A 443 4.58 3.74 9.74
CA SER A 443 3.68 4.82 9.29
C SER A 443 3.44 5.86 10.39
N SER A 444 2.85 5.43 11.51
CA SER A 444 2.41 6.27 12.64
C SER A 444 3.50 6.62 13.67
N LYS A 445 4.51 5.76 13.83
CA LYS A 445 5.48 5.84 14.95
C LYS A 445 6.96 5.78 14.54
N LYS A 446 7.83 6.32 15.40
CA LYS A 446 9.29 6.13 15.38
C LYS A 446 9.68 5.31 16.61
N VAL A 447 10.47 4.27 16.44
CA VAL A 447 10.88 3.37 17.54
C VAL A 447 12.34 3.61 17.89
N TYR A 448 12.63 3.72 19.18
CA TYR A 448 13.95 3.97 19.73
C TYR A 448 14.34 2.86 20.71
N LYS A 449 15.61 2.48 20.73
CA LYS A 449 16.21 1.80 21.87
C LYS A 449 16.47 2.85 22.95
N GLY A 450 16.14 2.53 24.19
CA GLY A 450 16.38 3.39 25.34
C GLY A 450 16.63 2.61 26.62
N LYS A 451 16.62 3.33 27.74
CA LYS A 451 16.60 2.77 29.09
C LYS A 451 15.39 3.26 29.86
N TRP A 452 14.83 2.39 30.70
CA TRP A 452 13.86 2.72 31.74
C TRP A 452 14.40 2.19 33.07
N LEU A 453 14.68 3.10 34.02
CA LEU A 453 15.33 2.77 35.29
C LEU A 453 16.57 1.86 35.10
N GLY A 454 17.43 2.22 34.14
CA GLY A 454 18.64 1.46 33.76
C GLY A 454 18.42 0.26 32.81
N ASN A 455 17.23 -0.35 32.81
CA ASN A 455 16.90 -1.52 31.99
C ASN A 455 16.71 -1.16 30.51
N VAL A 456 17.22 -1.97 29.58
CA VAL A 456 17.11 -1.72 28.13
C VAL A 456 15.68 -1.98 27.64
N VAL A 457 15.08 -1.00 26.98
CA VAL A 457 13.69 -1.01 26.51
C VAL A 457 13.56 -0.49 25.07
N ALA A 458 12.46 -0.83 24.42
CA ALA A 458 12.03 -0.19 23.18
C ALA A 458 10.98 0.89 23.50
N ILE A 459 11.22 2.11 23.02
CA ILE A 459 10.40 3.31 23.22
C ILE A 459 9.79 3.70 21.87
N SER A 460 8.50 3.43 21.71
CA SER A 460 7.71 3.84 20.54
C SER A 460 7.19 5.26 20.74
N LYS A 461 7.56 6.18 19.85
CA LYS A 461 7.17 7.60 19.86
C LYS A 461 6.20 7.89 18.72
N LEU A 462 5.03 8.42 19.04
CA LEU A 462 4.08 8.91 18.03
C LEU A 462 4.73 10.01 17.17
N LYS A 463 4.52 9.99 15.86
CA LYS A 463 4.94 11.09 14.99
C LYS A 463 4.05 12.31 15.23
N GLN A 464 4.63 13.50 15.20
CA GLN A 464 3.84 14.74 15.10
C GLN A 464 3.20 14.76 13.72
N SER A 465 1.90 14.48 13.66
CA SER A 465 1.09 14.66 12.46
C SER A 465 0.64 16.11 12.32
N ASN A 466 0.37 16.53 11.08
CA ASN A 466 -0.46 17.71 10.86
C ASN A 466 -1.87 17.43 11.42
N LYS A 467 -2.62 18.48 11.81
CA LYS A 467 -3.92 18.41 12.51
C LYS A 467 -5.05 17.59 11.83
N PHE A 468 -4.79 16.94 10.70
CA PHE A 468 -5.76 16.23 9.85
C PHE A 468 -5.54 14.70 9.76
N ASP A 469 -4.52 14.15 10.40
CA ASP A 469 -4.16 12.72 10.26
C ASP A 469 -4.73 11.87 11.42
N THR A 470 -6.05 11.67 11.40
CA THR A 470 -6.76 10.89 12.44
C THR A 470 -6.41 9.40 12.38
N GLU A 471 -6.33 8.80 11.19
CA GLU A 471 -6.07 7.36 11.02
C GLU A 471 -4.76 6.90 11.67
N GLN A 472 -3.66 7.68 11.57
CA GLN A 472 -2.39 7.33 12.21
C GLN A 472 -2.46 7.36 13.74
N ILE A 473 -3.23 8.30 14.31
CA ILE A 473 -3.48 8.36 15.75
C ILE A 473 -4.31 7.15 16.15
N ASN A 474 -5.41 6.88 15.44
CA ASN A 474 -6.33 5.77 15.70
C ASN A 474 -5.58 4.43 15.73
N SER A 475 -4.76 4.14 14.72
CA SER A 475 -3.97 2.91 14.62
C SER A 475 -2.93 2.78 15.75
N PHE A 476 -2.28 3.88 16.14
CA PHE A 476 -1.34 3.90 17.26
C PHE A 476 -2.02 3.68 18.62
N MET A 477 -3.21 4.25 18.82
CA MET A 477 -4.02 4.04 20.04
C MET A 477 -4.62 2.63 20.10
N GLN A 478 -5.02 2.07 18.95
CA GLN A 478 -5.52 0.70 18.82
C GLN A 478 -4.44 -0.33 19.18
N GLU A 479 -3.23 -0.19 18.61
CA GLU A 479 -2.09 -1.05 18.97
C GLU A 479 -1.81 -1.02 20.48
N PHE A 480 -1.82 0.18 21.06
CA PHE A 480 -1.60 0.39 22.49
C PHE A 480 -2.63 -0.30 23.38
N LEU A 481 -3.92 -0.09 23.12
CA LEU A 481 -5.00 -0.66 23.93
C LEU A 481 -5.04 -2.20 23.84
N VAL A 482 -4.73 -2.75 22.66
CA VAL A 482 -4.54 -4.19 22.49
C VAL A 482 -3.33 -4.68 23.31
N LEU A 483 -2.14 -4.12 23.12
CA LEU A 483 -0.92 -4.53 23.84
C LEU A 483 -1.02 -4.40 25.37
N CYS A 484 -1.76 -3.42 25.89
CA CYS A 484 -2.05 -3.31 27.32
C CYS A 484 -2.72 -4.58 27.87
N SER A 485 -3.58 -5.20 27.07
CA SER A 485 -4.47 -6.32 27.45
C SER A 485 -3.88 -7.71 27.19
N LEU A 486 -2.85 -7.84 26.34
CA LEU A 486 -2.25 -9.14 25.99
C LEU A 486 -1.08 -9.53 26.92
N ARG A 487 -1.07 -10.78 27.41
CA ARG A 487 0.01 -11.35 28.22
C ARG A 487 0.32 -12.78 27.79
N ASN A 488 1.30 -12.93 26.91
CA ASN A 488 1.72 -14.23 26.36
C ASN A 488 3.20 -14.18 25.97
N PRO A 489 4.01 -15.25 26.17
CA PRO A 489 5.45 -15.23 25.87
C PRO A 489 5.79 -14.92 24.41
N ASN A 490 4.90 -15.25 23.47
CA ASN A 490 5.09 -15.05 22.03
C ASN A 490 4.45 -13.77 21.48
N ILE A 491 3.89 -12.92 22.34
CA ILE A 491 3.41 -11.57 22.03
C ILE A 491 4.37 -10.55 22.66
N LEU A 492 4.53 -9.38 22.05
CA LEU A 492 5.36 -8.30 22.59
C LEU A 492 4.88 -7.86 23.98
N THR A 493 5.78 -7.89 24.97
CA THR A 493 5.51 -7.44 26.33
C THR A 493 5.51 -5.92 26.37
N PHE A 494 4.36 -5.36 26.75
CA PHE A 494 4.18 -3.94 27.04
C PHE A 494 4.42 -3.66 28.53
N TYR A 495 5.17 -2.59 28.82
CA TYR A 495 5.56 -2.21 30.18
C TYR A 495 4.80 -0.98 30.70
N GLY A 496 4.58 0.03 29.86
CA GLY A 496 3.94 1.28 30.28
C GLY A 496 4.01 2.39 29.23
N ALA A 497 3.54 3.58 29.59
CA ALA A 497 3.39 4.72 28.68
C ALA A 497 3.75 6.05 29.34
N CYS A 498 4.14 7.04 28.54
CA CYS A 498 4.20 8.45 28.93
C CYS A 498 3.12 9.19 28.13
N THR A 499 2.01 9.53 28.78
CA THR A 499 0.82 10.17 28.23
C THR A 499 0.55 11.57 28.79
N GLU A 500 1.14 11.91 29.95
CA GLU A 500 1.01 13.24 30.57
C GLU A 500 1.48 14.39 29.66
N THR A 501 2.46 14.16 28.79
CA THR A 501 3.08 15.18 27.93
C THR A 501 3.27 14.69 26.49
N GLN A 502 3.23 15.60 25.52
CA GLN A 502 3.66 15.31 24.15
C GLN A 502 5.19 15.29 24.05
N PRO A 503 5.82 14.47 23.19
CA PRO A 503 5.20 13.44 22.34
C PRO A 503 4.89 12.16 23.13
N LEU A 504 3.79 11.50 22.78
CA LEU A 504 3.39 10.24 23.43
C LEU A 504 4.45 9.15 23.23
N LEU A 505 4.81 8.46 24.31
CA LEU A 505 5.77 7.36 24.32
C LEU A 505 5.13 6.09 24.88
N PHE A 506 5.33 4.94 24.23
CA PHE A 506 4.98 3.63 24.75
C PHE A 506 6.22 2.76 24.91
N VAL A 507 6.33 2.05 26.02
CA VAL A 507 7.53 1.33 26.46
C VAL A 507 7.26 -0.17 26.46
N THR A 508 8.13 -0.92 25.77
CA THR A 508 7.99 -2.36 25.52
C THR A 508 9.34 -3.07 25.70
N GLU A 509 9.33 -4.40 25.73
CA GLU A 509 10.57 -5.18 25.71
C GLU A 509 11.42 -4.90 24.44
N TYR A 510 12.75 -4.91 24.60
CA TYR A 510 13.67 -4.69 23.48
C TYR A 510 14.12 -6.01 22.84
N CYS A 511 13.57 -6.32 21.68
CA CYS A 511 13.97 -7.47 20.86
C CYS A 511 15.23 -7.14 20.04
N ASN A 512 16.40 -7.58 20.51
CA ASN A 512 17.70 -7.27 19.88
C ASN A 512 18.06 -8.17 18.68
N GLY A 513 17.30 -9.24 18.39
CA GLY A 513 17.52 -10.14 17.26
C GLY A 513 17.05 -9.59 15.90
N GLY A 514 16.28 -8.50 15.91
CA GLY A 514 15.64 -7.91 14.72
C GLY A 514 14.36 -8.66 14.31
N ASP A 515 13.81 -8.31 13.15
CA ASP A 515 12.66 -8.98 12.55
C ASP A 515 13.04 -10.28 11.82
N LEU A 516 12.09 -11.21 11.73
CA LEU A 516 12.25 -12.52 11.10
C LEU A 516 12.53 -12.39 9.60
N TYR A 517 11.87 -11.47 8.91
CA TYR A 517 12.09 -11.20 7.48
C TYR A 517 13.56 -10.88 7.18
N THR A 518 14.13 -9.90 7.88
CA THR A 518 15.54 -9.52 7.76
C THR A 518 16.49 -10.61 8.27
N LYS A 519 16.06 -11.45 9.22
CA LYS A 519 16.84 -12.61 9.69
C LYS A 519 16.94 -13.70 8.62
N LEU A 520 15.85 -14.00 7.92
CA LEU A 520 15.78 -15.07 6.91
C LEU A 520 16.66 -14.78 5.69
N GLN A 521 16.81 -13.51 5.31
CA GLN A 521 17.62 -13.09 4.15
C GLN A 521 19.15 -13.08 4.37
N LYS A 522 19.63 -13.24 5.60
CA LYS A 522 21.08 -13.28 5.90
C LYS A 522 21.67 -14.66 5.55
N ASN A 523 22.90 -14.73 5.04
CA ASN A 523 23.60 -15.99 4.74
C ASN A 523 24.07 -16.77 5.99
N ILE A 524 23.13 -17.07 6.90
CA ILE A 524 23.29 -17.84 8.14
C ILE A 524 22.57 -19.18 7.97
N LYS A 525 23.16 -20.30 8.38
CA LYS A 525 22.46 -21.60 8.41
C LYS A 525 21.46 -21.64 9.59
N ILE A 526 20.22 -22.01 9.33
CA ILE A 526 19.17 -22.23 10.34
C ILE A 526 18.81 -23.71 10.31
N SER A 527 18.96 -24.42 11.42
CA SER A 527 18.69 -25.86 11.49
C SER A 527 17.19 -26.18 11.37
N LYS A 528 16.84 -27.38 10.88
CA LYS A 528 15.46 -27.91 10.83
C LYS A 528 14.74 -27.70 12.17
N LYS A 529 15.37 -28.14 13.27
CA LYS A 529 14.85 -27.94 14.64
C LYS A 529 14.56 -26.46 14.97
N LYS A 530 15.44 -25.53 14.60
CA LYS A 530 15.20 -24.10 14.87
C LYS A 530 14.11 -23.50 13.97
N LYS A 531 13.97 -23.95 12.72
CA LYS A 531 12.83 -23.57 11.85
C LYS A 531 11.51 -23.96 12.51
N ILE A 532 11.38 -25.21 12.98
CA ILE A 532 10.15 -25.71 13.61
C ILE A 532 9.88 -24.99 14.94
N GLN A 533 10.91 -24.74 15.77
CA GLN A 533 10.77 -23.94 16.99
C GLN A 533 10.28 -22.50 16.74
N ILE A 534 10.65 -21.87 15.61
CA ILE A 534 10.15 -20.56 15.23
C ILE A 534 8.68 -20.66 14.78
N ALA A 535 8.36 -21.59 13.89
CA ALA A 535 7.00 -21.85 13.42
C ALA A 535 6.02 -22.15 14.57
N LEU A 536 6.42 -23.00 15.52
CA LEU A 536 5.60 -23.40 16.66
C LEU A 536 5.32 -22.22 17.60
N GLN A 537 6.31 -21.38 17.87
CA GLN A 537 6.13 -20.19 18.69
C GLN A 537 5.22 -19.14 18.04
N ILE A 538 5.32 -18.94 16.71
CA ILE A 538 4.40 -18.06 15.97
C ILE A 538 2.97 -18.63 16.07
N SER A 539 2.82 -19.94 15.84
CA SER A 539 1.52 -20.63 15.90
C SER A 539 0.87 -20.54 17.28
N ARG A 540 1.66 -20.70 18.37
CA ARG A 540 1.20 -20.50 19.76
C ARG A 540 0.80 -19.04 20.05
N GLY A 541 1.52 -18.07 19.48
CA GLY A 541 1.13 -16.65 19.54
C GLY A 541 -0.22 -16.39 18.84
N VAL A 542 -0.40 -16.90 17.63
CA VAL A 542 -1.67 -16.79 16.86
C VAL A 542 -2.82 -17.50 17.60
N HIS A 543 -2.58 -18.70 18.14
CA HIS A 543 -3.57 -19.43 18.94
C HIS A 543 -4.04 -18.63 20.16
N TYR A 544 -3.12 -17.95 20.86
CA TYR A 544 -3.47 -17.07 21.97
C TYR A 544 -4.34 -15.89 21.52
N LEU A 545 -4.08 -15.28 20.36
CA LEU A 545 -4.92 -14.21 19.81
C LEU A 545 -6.33 -14.72 19.46
N HIS A 546 -6.41 -15.82 18.70
CA HIS A 546 -7.67 -16.40 18.23
C HIS A 546 -8.54 -16.91 19.38
N SER A 547 -7.94 -17.49 20.43
CA SER A 547 -8.65 -17.92 21.65
C SER A 547 -9.24 -16.75 22.47
N ASN A 548 -8.84 -15.51 22.16
CA ASN A 548 -9.40 -14.28 22.73
C ASN A 548 -10.28 -13.50 21.72
N ASN A 549 -10.75 -14.19 20.66
CA ASN A 549 -11.53 -13.66 19.55
C ASN A 549 -10.86 -12.51 18.77
N LEU A 550 -9.54 -12.38 18.86
CA LEU A 550 -8.77 -11.30 18.26
C LEU A 550 -8.01 -11.80 17.02
N VAL A 551 -8.18 -11.10 15.89
CA VAL A 551 -7.55 -11.42 14.60
C VAL A 551 -6.58 -10.32 14.22
N HIS A 552 -5.37 -10.69 13.79
CA HIS A 552 -4.25 -9.78 13.61
C HIS A 552 -4.36 -8.92 12.35
N ARG A 553 -4.87 -9.48 11.23
CA ARG A 553 -5.11 -8.81 9.94
C ARG A 553 -3.88 -8.29 9.18
N ASP A 554 -2.70 -8.29 9.78
CA ASP A 554 -1.41 -7.94 9.17
C ASP A 554 -0.28 -8.80 9.77
N LEU A 555 -0.54 -10.10 9.92
CA LEU A 555 0.46 -11.08 10.33
C LEU A 555 1.46 -11.29 9.18
N LYS A 556 2.73 -11.02 9.41
CA LYS A 556 3.79 -11.09 8.38
C LYS A 556 5.16 -11.22 9.03
N SER A 557 6.16 -11.75 8.32
CA SER A 557 7.51 -11.94 8.87
C SER A 557 8.23 -10.64 9.32
N PRO A 558 7.97 -9.43 8.77
CA PRO A 558 8.42 -8.17 9.40
C PRO A 558 7.81 -7.87 10.78
N ASN A 559 6.62 -8.40 11.07
CA ASN A 559 5.89 -8.22 12.34
C ASN A 559 6.18 -9.34 13.35
N ILE A 560 7.22 -10.15 13.11
CA ILE A 560 7.74 -11.16 14.04
C ILE A 560 9.15 -10.72 14.46
N LEU A 561 9.32 -10.21 15.68
CA LEU A 561 10.64 -9.89 16.23
C LEU A 561 11.28 -11.11 16.91
N LEU A 562 12.61 -11.08 17.02
CA LEU A 562 13.42 -12.08 17.71
C LEU A 562 14.14 -11.45 18.91
N ASP A 563 14.13 -12.14 20.05
CA ASP A 563 14.93 -11.78 21.21
C ASP A 563 16.38 -12.35 21.14
N HIS A 564 17.16 -12.14 22.18
CA HIS A 564 18.54 -12.60 22.31
C HIS A 564 18.71 -14.13 22.30
N GLN A 565 17.67 -14.88 22.66
CA GLN A 565 17.60 -16.35 22.65
C GLN A 565 16.96 -16.88 21.36
N SER A 566 16.59 -15.98 20.44
CA SER A 566 15.78 -16.28 19.26
C SER A 566 14.43 -16.93 19.60
N ASN A 567 13.79 -16.46 20.68
CA ASN A 567 12.35 -16.58 20.89
C ASN A 567 11.64 -15.50 20.06
N ILE A 568 10.41 -15.77 19.61
CA ILE A 568 9.66 -14.83 18.77
C ILE A 568 8.71 -13.95 19.57
N LYS A 569 8.46 -12.73 19.08
CA LYS A 569 7.45 -11.79 19.57
C LYS A 569 6.63 -11.24 18.40
N ILE A 570 5.32 -11.48 18.39
CA ILE A 570 4.39 -10.85 17.44
C ILE A 570 4.19 -9.38 17.84
N ILE A 571 4.26 -8.48 16.86
CA ILE A 571 4.14 -7.01 17.01
C ILE A 571 3.09 -6.42 16.05
N ASP A 572 2.79 -5.12 16.23
CA ASP A 572 2.00 -4.28 15.30
C ASP A 572 0.50 -4.66 15.19
N PHE A 573 -0.20 -4.48 16.31
CA PHE A 573 -1.64 -4.68 16.44
C PHE A 573 -2.48 -3.51 15.93
N GLY A 574 -1.90 -2.56 15.19
CA GLY A 574 -2.56 -1.33 14.73
C GLY A 574 -3.69 -1.52 13.72
N LEU A 575 -3.94 -2.77 13.29
CA LEU A 575 -5.04 -3.19 12.42
C LEU A 575 -5.90 -4.32 13.03
N ALA A 576 -5.54 -4.84 14.20
CA ALA A 576 -6.16 -6.02 14.81
C ALA A 576 -7.63 -5.77 15.16
N LYS A 577 -8.50 -6.77 14.96
CA LYS A 577 -9.96 -6.61 15.14
C LYS A 577 -10.57 -7.83 15.82
N THR A 578 -11.58 -7.60 16.66
CA THR A 578 -12.43 -8.66 17.20
C THR A 578 -13.32 -9.24 16.08
N ILE A 579 -13.46 -10.57 16.03
CA ILE A 579 -14.47 -11.22 15.17
C ILE A 579 -15.44 -11.99 16.06
N ASN A 580 -16.72 -11.60 16.01
CA ASN A 580 -17.81 -12.33 16.67
C ASN A 580 -18.45 -13.30 15.67
N SER A 581 -18.56 -14.58 16.05
CA SER A 581 -19.08 -15.67 15.21
C SER A 581 -20.58 -15.58 14.86
N SER A 582 -21.27 -14.49 15.21
CA SER A 582 -22.74 -14.41 15.18
C SER A 582 -23.31 -13.09 14.64
N ARG A 583 -22.47 -12.15 14.17
CA ARG A 583 -22.92 -10.94 13.49
C ARG A 583 -22.00 -10.60 12.33
N ASN A 584 -22.60 -10.33 11.16
CA ASN A 584 -21.91 -9.82 9.97
C ASN A 584 -21.38 -8.40 10.22
N VAL A 585 -20.27 -8.29 10.96
CA VAL A 585 -19.54 -7.03 11.10
C VAL A 585 -18.90 -6.74 9.74
N GLN A 586 -19.52 -5.85 8.97
CA GLN A 586 -19.01 -5.41 7.68
C GLN A 586 -17.55 -4.96 7.81
N ASN A 587 -16.63 -5.71 7.23
CA ASN A 587 -15.20 -5.44 7.34
C ASN A 587 -14.73 -4.48 6.23
N ASN A 588 -15.33 -3.28 6.20
CA ASN A 588 -15.31 -2.30 5.10
C ASN A 588 -13.94 -1.72 4.70
N THR A 589 -12.82 -2.33 5.11
CA THR A 589 -11.46 -1.89 4.76
C THR A 589 -10.54 -3.06 4.40
N ILE A 590 -10.05 -3.04 3.15
CA ILE A 590 -8.88 -3.81 2.73
C ILE A 590 -7.67 -3.21 3.45
N VAL A 591 -7.10 -3.96 4.39
CA VAL A 591 -5.93 -3.53 5.19
C VAL A 591 -4.88 -4.65 5.24
N GLY A 592 -3.67 -4.28 5.67
CA GLY A 592 -2.54 -5.18 5.77
C GLY A 592 -1.62 -5.12 4.56
N THR A 593 -0.62 -6.00 4.54
CA THR A 593 0.44 -6.00 3.53
C THR A 593 0.16 -7.07 2.48
N PRO A 594 -0.15 -6.73 1.21
CA PRO A 594 -0.72 -7.67 0.23
C PRO A 594 -0.03 -9.02 0.09
N ARG A 595 1.30 -9.05 0.22
CA ARG A 595 2.13 -10.26 0.12
C ARG A 595 1.82 -11.38 1.14
N TRP A 596 1.16 -11.07 2.25
CA TRP A 596 0.76 -12.04 3.29
C TRP A 596 -0.77 -12.15 3.43
N MET A 597 -1.53 -11.32 2.72
CA MET A 597 -2.99 -11.27 2.84
C MET A 597 -3.65 -12.46 2.15
N ALA A 598 -4.74 -12.94 2.75
CA ALA A 598 -5.54 -14.03 2.21
C ALA A 598 -6.31 -13.62 0.93
N PRO A 599 -6.60 -14.57 0.01
CA PRO A 599 -7.33 -14.31 -1.24
C PRO A 599 -8.62 -13.52 -1.08
N GLU A 600 -9.45 -13.85 -0.08
CA GLU A 600 -10.71 -13.19 0.25
C GLU A 600 -10.51 -11.72 0.64
N LEU A 601 -9.49 -11.44 1.45
CA LEU A 601 -9.15 -10.08 1.91
C LEU A 601 -8.57 -9.25 0.76
N LEU A 602 -7.81 -9.87 -0.15
CA LEU A 602 -7.30 -9.24 -1.38
C LEU A 602 -8.42 -8.94 -2.40
N ARG A 603 -9.52 -9.70 -2.38
CA ARG A 603 -10.72 -9.47 -3.21
C ARG A 603 -11.70 -8.46 -2.61
N GLY A 604 -11.44 -7.95 -1.40
CA GLY A 604 -12.34 -7.00 -0.73
C GLY A 604 -13.61 -7.63 -0.17
N GLU A 605 -13.60 -8.94 0.11
CA GLU A 605 -14.74 -9.63 0.70
C GLU A 605 -14.96 -9.16 2.15
N GLN A 606 -16.23 -8.97 2.52
CA GLN A 606 -16.61 -8.36 3.80
C GLN A 606 -16.74 -9.39 4.93
N ASN A 607 -16.98 -10.65 4.59
CA ASN A 607 -17.30 -11.73 5.52
C ASN A 607 -16.12 -12.70 5.68
N TYR A 608 -14.95 -12.19 6.08
CA TYR A 608 -13.79 -13.04 6.40
C TYR A 608 -13.72 -13.36 7.91
N THR A 609 -13.09 -14.49 8.22
CA THR A 609 -12.93 -15.04 9.58
C THR A 609 -11.47 -14.96 10.04
N ASN A 610 -11.13 -15.56 11.19
CA ASN A 610 -9.75 -15.68 11.66
C ASN A 610 -8.84 -16.52 10.72
N LYS A 611 -9.43 -17.24 9.75
CA LYS A 611 -8.73 -18.01 8.69
C LYS A 611 -7.82 -17.15 7.81
N ILE A 612 -7.95 -15.82 7.82
CA ILE A 612 -7.00 -14.92 7.14
C ILE A 612 -5.60 -14.98 7.78
N ASP A 613 -5.50 -15.05 9.11
CA ASP A 613 -4.21 -15.15 9.80
C ASP A 613 -3.58 -16.54 9.59
N ILE A 614 -4.41 -17.58 9.38
CA ILE A 614 -3.95 -18.94 9.02
C ILE A 614 -3.29 -18.93 7.64
N TYR A 615 -3.89 -18.25 6.66
CA TYR A 615 -3.26 -18.04 5.36
C TYR A 615 -1.93 -17.28 5.49
N SER A 616 -1.92 -16.19 6.25
CA SER A 616 -0.71 -15.41 6.51
C SER A 616 0.40 -16.24 7.18
N LEU A 617 0.03 -17.14 8.11
CA LEU A 617 0.94 -18.10 8.72
C LEU A 617 1.51 -19.07 7.70
N GLY A 618 0.70 -19.61 6.77
CA GLY A 618 1.18 -20.44 5.67
C GLY A 618 2.25 -19.77 4.81
N ILE A 619 2.08 -18.47 4.49
CA ILE A 619 3.11 -17.68 3.81
C ILE A 619 4.38 -17.52 4.66
N ILE A 620 4.26 -17.31 5.97
CA ILE A 620 5.43 -17.21 6.87
C ILE A 620 6.16 -18.56 6.98
N LEU A 621 5.45 -19.69 7.01
CA LEU A 621 6.06 -21.03 6.98
C LEU A 621 6.85 -21.23 5.68
N TRP A 622 6.30 -20.80 4.54
CA TRP A 622 6.99 -20.81 3.25
C TRP A 622 8.26 -19.95 3.28
N GLU A 623 8.21 -18.74 3.84
CA GLU A 623 9.39 -17.88 4.03
C GLU A 623 10.44 -18.53 4.95
N ILE A 624 10.04 -19.18 6.05
CA ILE A 624 10.97 -19.91 6.93
C ILE A 624 11.63 -21.07 6.18
N SER A 625 10.90 -21.72 5.25
CA SER A 625 11.46 -22.82 4.48
C SER A 625 12.37 -22.35 3.34
N LYS A 626 11.83 -21.62 2.36
CA LYS A 626 12.55 -21.17 1.16
C LYS A 626 13.54 -20.04 1.43
N ARG A 627 13.26 -19.19 2.43
CA ARG A 627 14.06 -17.99 2.77
C ARG A 627 14.07 -16.90 1.70
N GLU A 628 13.07 -16.94 0.85
CA GLU A 628 12.84 -16.02 -0.24
C GLU A 628 11.68 -15.07 0.07
N ILE A 629 11.44 -14.10 -0.83
CA ILE A 629 10.29 -13.20 -0.75
C ILE A 629 9.21 -13.76 -1.67
N PRO A 630 8.00 -14.08 -1.17
CA PRO A 630 6.94 -14.66 -1.98
C PRO A 630 6.57 -13.70 -3.11
N PHE A 631 6.66 -14.18 -4.35
CA PHE A 631 6.44 -13.40 -5.57
C PHE A 631 7.25 -12.08 -5.59
N LYS A 632 8.55 -12.15 -5.30
CA LYS A 632 9.47 -11.01 -5.15
C LYS A 632 9.36 -9.92 -6.23
N GLU A 633 9.34 -10.33 -7.51
CA GLU A 633 9.33 -9.41 -8.67
C GLU A 633 7.93 -8.87 -8.99
N ILE A 634 6.90 -9.32 -8.26
CA ILE A 634 5.50 -8.98 -8.48
C ILE A 634 5.10 -7.80 -7.60
N ASN A 635 4.45 -6.79 -8.19
CA ASN A 635 4.01 -5.63 -7.42
C ASN A 635 2.81 -5.99 -6.50
N PRO A 636 2.59 -5.27 -5.38
CA PRO A 636 1.58 -5.66 -4.36
C PRO A 636 0.16 -5.85 -4.89
N PHE A 637 -0.16 -5.25 -6.03
CA PHE A 637 -1.48 -5.28 -6.62
C PHE A 637 -1.58 -6.32 -7.76
N GLN A 638 -0.48 -6.62 -8.47
CA GLN A 638 -0.38 -7.87 -9.27
C GLN A 638 -0.53 -9.10 -8.38
N PHE A 639 0.05 -9.06 -7.18
CA PHE A 639 -0.12 -10.10 -6.16
C PHE A 639 -1.61 -10.33 -5.85
N SER A 640 -2.40 -9.27 -5.62
CA SER A 640 -3.85 -9.35 -5.39
C SER A 640 -4.59 -10.12 -6.49
N ILE A 641 -4.16 -9.97 -7.76
CA ILE A 641 -4.80 -10.65 -8.90
C ILE A 641 -4.34 -12.10 -8.98
N ILE A 642 -3.03 -12.33 -8.89
CA ILE A 642 -2.40 -13.64 -9.05
C ILE A 642 -2.84 -14.61 -7.95
N VAL A 643 -2.83 -14.16 -6.70
CA VAL A 643 -3.20 -14.96 -5.52
C VAL A 643 -4.71 -14.95 -5.28
N GLY A 644 -5.34 -13.76 -5.39
CA GLY A 644 -6.75 -13.56 -5.08
C GLY A 644 -7.71 -14.08 -6.15
N ILE A 645 -7.35 -13.98 -7.44
CA ILE A 645 -8.24 -14.32 -8.56
C ILE A 645 -7.72 -15.51 -9.37
N LYS A 646 -6.44 -15.50 -9.81
CA LYS A 646 -5.84 -16.62 -10.57
C LYS A 646 -5.48 -17.84 -9.71
N LYS A 647 -5.75 -17.80 -8.40
CA LYS A 647 -5.50 -18.85 -7.40
C LYS A 647 -4.05 -19.34 -7.29
N GLN A 648 -3.07 -18.66 -7.88
CA GLN A 648 -1.67 -19.09 -7.87
C GLN A 648 -1.08 -19.01 -6.46
N ARG A 649 -0.02 -19.81 -6.23
CA ARG A 649 0.72 -19.89 -4.96
C ARG A 649 2.23 -19.83 -5.21
N PRO A 650 3.04 -19.43 -4.21
CA PRO A 650 4.49 -19.57 -4.28
C PRO A 650 4.89 -21.03 -4.54
N GLU A 651 6.01 -21.26 -5.23
CA GLU A 651 6.48 -22.61 -5.54
C GLU A 651 7.01 -23.33 -4.29
N ILE A 652 6.63 -24.58 -4.09
CA ILE A 652 7.14 -25.44 -3.04
C ILE A 652 7.18 -26.91 -3.51
N GLN A 653 8.17 -27.65 -3.03
CA GLN A 653 8.41 -29.05 -3.39
C GLN A 653 7.80 -29.96 -2.31
N GLU A 654 7.29 -31.13 -2.70
CA GLU A 654 6.64 -32.09 -1.78
C GLU A 654 7.53 -32.57 -0.64
N ASN A 655 8.85 -32.64 -0.87
CA ASN A 655 9.84 -33.00 0.15
C ASN A 655 10.22 -31.85 1.11
N ASP A 656 9.58 -30.69 1.01
CA ASP A 656 9.84 -29.53 1.86
C ASP A 656 9.32 -29.77 3.29
N LEU A 657 10.11 -29.36 4.29
CA LEU A 657 9.84 -29.54 5.73
C LEU A 657 8.42 -29.14 6.17
N PHE A 658 7.81 -28.15 5.51
CA PHE A 658 6.49 -27.64 5.87
C PHE A 658 5.48 -27.81 4.73
N TYR A 659 5.72 -28.67 3.73
CA TYR A 659 4.87 -28.79 2.53
C TYR A 659 3.38 -28.97 2.87
N GLU A 660 3.04 -29.98 3.68
CA GLU A 660 1.65 -30.26 4.08
C GLU A 660 1.02 -29.06 4.83
N LEU A 661 1.71 -28.52 5.83
CA LEU A 661 1.22 -27.36 6.58
C LEU A 661 1.01 -26.12 5.69
N ILE A 662 1.94 -25.84 4.78
CA ILE A 662 1.86 -24.69 3.88
C ILE A 662 0.68 -24.87 2.92
N THR A 663 0.56 -26.06 2.32
CA THR A 663 -0.52 -26.36 1.36
C THR A 663 -1.90 -26.30 1.99
N MET A 664 -2.06 -26.85 3.19
CA MET A 664 -3.29 -26.72 3.99
C MET A 664 -3.57 -25.27 4.44
N CYS A 665 -2.56 -24.54 4.91
CA CYS A 665 -2.76 -23.18 5.44
C CYS A 665 -3.11 -22.17 4.34
N TRP A 666 -2.58 -22.32 3.12
CA TRP A 666 -2.80 -21.35 2.03
C TRP A 666 -3.95 -21.72 1.09
N ASP A 667 -4.84 -22.64 1.48
CA ASP A 667 -5.99 -23.03 0.64
C ASP A 667 -6.77 -21.79 0.17
N HIS A 668 -7.29 -21.87 -1.05
CA HIS A 668 -8.08 -20.79 -1.62
C HIS A 668 -9.41 -20.60 -0.90
N ASP A 669 -10.02 -21.69 -0.43
CA ASP A 669 -11.19 -21.67 0.42
C ASP A 669 -10.77 -21.48 1.90
N PRO A 670 -11.28 -20.47 2.62
CA PRO A 670 -11.00 -20.29 4.05
C PRO A 670 -11.43 -21.47 4.93
N GLU A 671 -12.47 -22.21 4.54
CA GLU A 671 -13.03 -23.29 5.36
C GLU A 671 -12.13 -24.52 5.36
N ASN A 672 -11.50 -24.84 4.22
CA ASN A 672 -10.51 -25.92 4.09
C ASN A 672 -9.25 -25.73 4.94
N ARG A 673 -8.92 -24.48 5.31
CA ARG A 673 -7.70 -24.20 6.09
C ARG A 673 -7.83 -24.76 7.51
N PRO A 674 -6.78 -25.36 8.09
CA PRO A 674 -6.85 -25.99 9.40
C PRO A 674 -7.11 -24.97 10.52
N ASN A 675 -7.62 -25.46 11.65
CA ASN A 675 -7.61 -24.67 12.88
C ASN A 675 -6.17 -24.57 13.43
N ILE A 676 -5.88 -23.51 14.16
CA ILE A 676 -4.51 -23.23 14.67
C ILE A 676 -3.98 -24.30 15.64
N GLN A 677 -4.86 -24.99 16.37
CA GLN A 677 -4.45 -26.10 17.25
C GLN A 677 -3.91 -27.30 16.45
N SER A 678 -4.52 -27.60 15.31
CA SER A 678 -4.07 -28.69 14.43
C SER A 678 -2.67 -28.40 13.85
N ILE A 679 -2.40 -27.13 13.52
CA ILE A 679 -1.07 -26.66 13.08
C ILE A 679 -0.04 -26.83 14.21
N ILE A 680 -0.40 -26.47 15.45
CA ILE A 680 0.47 -26.65 16.63
C ILE A 680 0.80 -28.13 16.83
N ASN A 681 -0.20 -29.02 16.84
CA ASN A 681 0.00 -30.45 17.03
C ASN A 681 0.91 -31.05 15.94
N HIS A 682 0.72 -30.67 14.67
CA HIS A 682 1.57 -31.12 13.58
C HIS A 682 3.02 -30.59 13.72
N LEU A 683 3.21 -29.34 14.10
CA LEU A 683 4.56 -28.77 14.37
C LEU A 683 5.25 -29.42 15.57
N GLU A 684 4.49 -29.89 16.56
CA GLU A 684 5.02 -30.63 17.71
C GLU A 684 5.45 -32.05 17.32
N ASN A 685 4.73 -32.71 16.41
CA ASN A 685 5.13 -34.01 15.85
C ASN A 685 6.40 -33.95 14.96
N LEU A 686 6.84 -32.77 14.52
CA LEU A 686 8.05 -32.59 13.72
C LEU A 686 9.34 -32.34 14.55
N LEU A 687 9.25 -32.16 15.88
CA LEU A 687 10.33 -31.68 16.78
C LEU A 687 11.22 -32.75 17.42
#